data_AF-A0A6N3E4J4-F1
#
_entry.id   AF-A0A6N3E4J4-F1
#
_cell.length_a   1.000
_cell.length_b   1.000
_cell.length_c   1.000
_cell.angle_alpha   90.00
_cell.angle_beta   90.00
_cell.angle_gamma   90.00
#
_symmetry.space_group_name_H-M   'P 1'
#
loop_
_entity.id
_entity.type
_entity.pdbx_description
1 polymer ?
#
loop_
_entity_poly.entity_id
_entity_poly.type
_entity_poly.pdbx_seq_one_letter_code
_entity_poly.pdbx_strand_id
1 'polypeptide(L)'
;MKGRESMLCQNCGKNEASIHLYASVNGQRKQLDYCQSCYQKLKAQSGNAAAAMAQDPFGFGNIDDLFRQMSRQMQQGNTPYEQTPPTQTGGNGFVGGQPPRNNQATAGLLGEYGINITQMARDGEVDPVVGRDSEIKRVIEILNRRTKNNPVLIGEPGVGKTAVVEGLAQKIVDGDVPQKLMDKEVIRLDVASLVQGTGIRGQFEERIQKLIEEIKQAENVILFIDEVHEIVGAGAAGDGNMDAGNILKPALARGELQMVGATTLNEYRIIEKDAALERRLQPVRVDEPSVEETIRILKGLQPRYEDYHHVKYTDEAIAAAATLSNRYIQDRFLPDKAIDLLDETGSKKNLTIQIVDPKTIEKKLQEAEEQKQAASREEDFEKAAYYRDQINKLQKMKERQISEEETPVITEKDMEQIVEERTNIPVGELKEKEQTQLKNLANDLKAKVIGQDEAIDKVAKAIRRNRVGLGKQNRPIGSFLFVGPTGVGKTELAKQLAYEMFGSEESMIRFDMSEYMEKHSVSKLIGSPPGYVGYEEAGQLTEKVRRNPYSLILLDEVEKAHPDVLHMFLQILDDGRLTDAQGRTVSFKDTLIIMTSNAGTGKVEANVGFGAAREGITRSVLNQLNNYFTPEFLNRFDGIIEFKALSKENLLSIVSLMLHDVNQTLSHQKLHIDVPQDVQEKLVDLGYSATMGARPLRRTIQDQIEDGIAEYYLEHPQVRQLKAQLEDSDKIVVTSAESSALPEETPSAEEEKPSETDEQ
;
A
#
# COMPACT_ATOMS: atom_id res chain seq x y z
N MET A 1 -37.61 -40.45 10.04
CA MET A 1 -37.33 -39.97 11.41
C MET A 1 -36.66 -41.07 12.25
N LYS A 2 -35.35 -40.95 12.51
CA LYS A 2 -34.67 -41.48 13.70
C LYS A 2 -33.88 -40.31 14.29
N GLY A 3 -33.82 -40.20 15.62
CA GLY A 3 -33.36 -38.98 16.29
C GLY A 3 -31.90 -38.64 15.97
N ARG A 4 -31.65 -37.38 15.57
CA ARG A 4 -30.34 -36.76 15.82
C ARG A 4 -30.32 -36.40 17.31
N GLU A 5 -29.32 -36.87 18.04
CA GLU A 5 -29.01 -36.31 19.36
C GLU A 5 -28.62 -34.84 19.13
N SER A 6 -29.36 -33.93 19.77
CA SER A 6 -29.09 -32.50 19.69
C SER A 6 -27.81 -32.19 20.46
N MET A 7 -26.71 -31.95 19.75
CA MET A 7 -25.46 -31.53 20.40
C MET A 7 -25.69 -30.19 21.09
N LEU A 8 -25.59 -30.19 22.42
CA LEU A 8 -25.71 -28.99 23.24
C LEU A 8 -24.39 -28.20 23.19
N CYS A 9 -24.52 -26.87 23.24
CA CYS A 9 -23.40 -25.95 23.29
C CYS A 9 -22.46 -26.27 24.46
N GLN A 10 -21.18 -26.51 24.17
CA GLN A 10 -20.15 -26.87 25.14
C GLN A 10 -19.90 -25.77 26.21
N ASN A 11 -20.28 -24.51 25.96
CA ASN A 11 -20.15 -23.41 26.92
C ASN A 11 -21.34 -23.32 27.91
N CYS A 12 -22.59 -23.41 27.43
CA CYS A 12 -23.77 -23.21 28.29
C CYS A 12 -24.53 -24.47 28.66
N GLY A 13 -24.32 -25.60 27.95
CA GLY A 13 -25.00 -26.87 28.17
C GLY A 13 -26.53 -26.85 28.01
N LYS A 14 -27.12 -25.76 27.48
CA LYS A 14 -28.57 -25.50 27.50
C LYS A 14 -29.19 -25.28 26.12
N ASN A 15 -28.46 -24.62 25.22
CA ASN A 15 -28.89 -24.33 23.86
C ASN A 15 -28.22 -25.31 22.90
N GLU A 16 -28.87 -25.66 21.80
CA GLU A 16 -28.24 -26.43 20.72
C GLU A 16 -27.01 -25.68 20.15
N ALA A 17 -25.97 -26.43 19.81
CA ALA A 17 -24.79 -25.90 19.15
C ALA A 17 -25.10 -25.66 17.67
N SER A 18 -25.00 -24.40 17.24
CA SER A 18 -25.22 -23.96 15.86
C SER A 18 -23.96 -23.45 15.17
N ILE A 19 -22.83 -23.40 15.89
CA ILE A 19 -21.55 -22.89 15.43
C ILE A 19 -20.46 -23.90 15.82
N HIS A 20 -19.74 -24.40 14.83
CA HIS A 20 -18.65 -25.36 15.00
C HIS A 20 -17.33 -24.69 14.65
N LEU A 21 -16.43 -24.57 15.62
CA LEU A 21 -15.11 -23.98 15.46
C LEU A 21 -14.03 -25.06 15.55
N TYR A 22 -12.90 -24.87 14.87
CA TYR A 22 -11.74 -25.75 15.01
C TYR A 22 -10.58 -24.98 15.64
N ALA A 23 -10.06 -25.51 16.74
CA ALA A 23 -8.89 -24.96 17.43
C ALA A 23 -7.76 -26.00 17.45
N SER A 24 -6.52 -25.57 17.21
CA SER A 24 -5.34 -26.41 17.44
C SER A 24 -4.94 -26.31 18.90
N VAL A 25 -5.01 -27.41 19.64
CA VAL A 25 -4.56 -27.49 21.04
C VAL A 25 -3.52 -28.61 21.11
N ASN A 26 -2.29 -28.26 21.48
CA ASN A 26 -1.13 -29.17 21.52
C ASN A 26 -0.93 -29.94 20.20
N GLY A 27 -1.04 -29.25 19.06
CA GLY A 27 -0.84 -29.82 17.72
C GLY A 27 -2.00 -30.67 17.18
N GLN A 28 -3.07 -30.90 17.96
CA GLN A 28 -4.26 -31.61 17.50
C GLN A 28 -5.42 -30.65 17.25
N ARG A 29 -6.06 -30.76 16.07
CA ARG A 29 -7.32 -30.06 15.78
C ARG A 29 -8.45 -30.65 16.63
N LYS A 30 -9.01 -29.84 17.53
CA LYS A 30 -10.25 -30.14 18.26
C LYS A 30 -11.39 -29.28 17.74
N GLN A 31 -12.57 -29.87 17.65
CA GLN A 31 -13.81 -29.15 17.34
C GLN A 31 -14.45 -28.62 18.64
N LEU A 32 -14.92 -27.38 18.61
CA LEU A 32 -15.59 -26.68 19.70
C LEU A 32 -16.97 -26.23 19.24
N ASP A 33 -18.01 -26.74 19.90
CA ASP A 33 -19.40 -26.56 19.47
C ASP A 33 -20.14 -25.56 20.37
N TYR A 34 -20.52 -24.41 19.81
CA TYR A 34 -21.15 -23.31 20.53
C TYR A 34 -22.54 -22.95 19.97
N CYS A 35 -23.41 -22.43 20.82
CA CYS A 35 -24.61 -21.73 20.39
C CYS A 35 -24.28 -20.27 20.07
N GLN A 36 -25.12 -19.65 19.24
CA GLN A 36 -24.91 -18.29 18.70
C GLN A 36 -24.70 -17.22 19.78
N SER A 37 -25.43 -17.28 20.90
CA SER A 37 -25.30 -16.32 22.00
C SER A 37 -24.03 -16.51 22.84
N CYS A 38 -23.54 -17.75 23.00
CA CYS A 38 -22.25 -18.03 23.63
C CYS A 38 -21.09 -17.57 22.75
N TYR A 39 -21.17 -17.79 21.44
CA TYR A 39 -20.14 -17.34 20.50
C TYR A 39 -20.04 -15.80 20.44
N GLN A 40 -21.17 -15.09 20.42
CA GLN A 40 -21.18 -13.62 20.46
C GLN A 40 -20.52 -13.06 21.73
N LYS A 41 -20.77 -13.66 22.91
CA LYS A 41 -20.08 -13.25 24.16
C LYS A 41 -18.58 -13.49 24.11
N LEU A 42 -18.16 -14.63 23.52
CA LEU A 42 -16.75 -14.98 23.38
C LEU A 42 -16.02 -14.02 22.42
N LYS A 43 -16.68 -13.61 21.32
CA LYS A 43 -16.19 -12.57 20.39
C LYS A 43 -16.17 -11.16 21.01
N ALA A 44 -17.10 -10.84 21.91
CA ALA A 44 -17.11 -9.56 22.62
C ALA A 44 -15.97 -9.45 23.66
N GLN A 45 -15.61 -10.56 24.32
CA GLN A 45 -14.49 -10.57 25.27
C GLN A 45 -13.13 -10.42 24.58
N SER A 46 -12.93 -11.00 23.40
CA SER A 46 -11.68 -10.81 22.65
C SER A 46 -11.52 -9.41 22.04
N GLY A 47 -12.62 -8.69 21.78
CA GLY A 47 -12.59 -7.32 21.25
C GLY A 47 -12.13 -6.25 22.26
N ASN A 48 -12.30 -6.49 23.57
CA ASN A 48 -12.00 -5.49 24.60
C ASN A 48 -10.56 -5.50 25.13
N ALA A 49 -9.68 -6.37 24.61
CA ALA A 49 -8.28 -6.44 25.02
C ALA A 49 -7.39 -5.31 24.41
N ALA A 50 -7.92 -4.51 23.49
CA ALA A 50 -7.16 -3.50 22.74
C ALA A 50 -7.31 -2.05 23.25
N ALA A 51 -8.09 -1.81 24.32
CA ALA A 51 -8.50 -0.46 24.74
C ALA A 51 -8.11 -0.08 26.18
N ALA A 52 -7.23 -0.84 26.84
CA ALA A 52 -6.86 -0.64 28.24
C ALA A 52 -5.35 -0.81 28.51
N MET A 53 -4.52 0.00 27.84
CA MET A 53 -3.10 0.21 28.19
C MET A 53 -2.73 1.70 28.13
N ALA A 54 -3.33 2.50 29.02
CA ALA A 54 -2.86 3.84 29.31
C ALA A 54 -2.98 4.10 30.82
N GLN A 55 -1.88 4.59 31.41
CA GLN A 55 -1.72 5.04 32.80
C GLN A 55 -1.72 3.94 33.89
N ASP A 56 -0.50 3.49 34.22
CA ASP A 56 -0.13 2.99 35.55
C ASP A 56 0.52 4.17 36.31
N PRO A 57 0.07 4.48 37.53
CA PRO A 57 1.01 4.37 38.64
C PRO A 57 0.38 3.91 39.98
N PHE A 58 0.92 2.81 40.51
CA PHE A 58 0.77 2.25 41.87
C PHE A 58 -0.47 1.38 42.18
N GLY A 59 -0.27 0.05 42.25
CA GLY A 59 -1.11 -0.84 43.06
C GLY A 59 -1.21 -2.31 42.58
N PHE A 60 -0.42 -3.22 43.17
CA PHE A 60 -0.43 -4.65 42.84
C PHE A 60 -1.69 -5.41 43.30
N GLY A 61 -2.15 -6.36 42.47
CA GLY A 61 -2.70 -7.65 42.95
C GLY A 61 -3.91 -8.21 42.17
N ASN A 62 -3.97 -9.51 41.83
CA ASN A 62 -2.89 -10.51 41.78
C ASN A 62 -3.28 -11.71 40.89
N ILE A 63 -2.36 -12.21 40.05
CA ILE A 63 -2.57 -13.41 39.20
C ILE A 63 -2.13 -14.71 39.91
N ASP A 64 -1.31 -14.60 40.96
CA ASP A 64 -0.72 -15.74 41.70
C ASP A 64 -1.73 -16.70 42.35
N ASP A 65 -2.91 -16.21 42.78
CA ASP A 65 -3.91 -17.06 43.45
C ASP A 65 -4.53 -18.11 42.50
N LEU A 66 -4.70 -17.75 41.21
CA LEU A 66 -5.20 -18.67 40.20
C LEU A 66 -4.22 -19.84 39.96
N PHE A 67 -2.92 -19.54 39.95
CA PHE A 67 -1.87 -20.53 39.71
C PHE A 67 -1.68 -21.49 40.91
N ARG A 68 -1.88 -21.00 42.14
CA ARG A 68 -1.87 -21.81 43.37
C ARG A 68 -3.08 -22.72 43.52
N GLN A 69 -4.23 -22.37 42.93
CA GLN A 69 -5.42 -23.21 42.97
C GLN A 69 -5.31 -24.39 41.98
N MET A 70 -4.77 -24.16 40.79
CA MET A 70 -4.66 -25.19 39.74
C MET A 70 -3.60 -26.26 40.05
N SER A 71 -2.50 -25.89 40.71
CA SER A 71 -1.44 -26.83 41.11
C SER A 71 -1.86 -27.85 42.18
N ARG A 72 -2.89 -27.56 42.99
CA ARG A 72 -3.38 -28.46 44.04
C ARG A 72 -4.27 -29.60 43.54
N GLN A 73 -4.75 -29.55 42.29
CA GLN A 73 -5.69 -30.54 41.74
C GLN A 73 -5.00 -31.65 40.92
N MET A 74 -3.67 -31.56 40.72
CA MET A 74 -2.86 -32.53 39.96
C MET A 74 -1.83 -33.31 40.81
N GLN A 75 -2.02 -33.35 42.14
CA GLN A 75 -1.21 -34.18 43.05
C GLN A 75 -2.07 -35.04 43.98
N GLN A 76 -2.55 -36.18 43.47
CA GLN A 76 -2.90 -37.35 44.30
C GLN A 76 -2.83 -38.62 43.44
N GLY A 77 -1.83 -39.47 43.69
CA GLY A 77 -1.59 -40.69 42.90
C GLY A 77 -0.11 -41.09 42.82
N ASN A 78 0.57 -41.20 43.97
CA ASN A 78 1.99 -41.57 44.03
C ASN A 78 2.14 -43.02 44.53
N THR A 79 2.91 -43.87 43.84
CA THR A 79 4.00 -44.69 44.43
C THR A 79 4.77 -45.49 43.35
N PRO A 80 6.06 -45.85 43.59
CA PRO A 80 6.99 -46.26 42.52
C PRO A 80 7.39 -47.75 42.57
N TYR A 81 7.92 -48.30 41.46
CA TYR A 81 8.97 -49.35 41.48
C TYR A 81 9.68 -49.49 40.11
N GLU A 82 10.91 -50.03 40.13
CA GLU A 82 11.79 -50.30 38.99
C GLU A 82 11.35 -51.49 38.12
N GLN A 83 11.69 -51.50 36.81
CA GLN A 83 12.47 -52.56 36.12
C GLN A 83 12.47 -52.43 34.59
N THR A 84 13.56 -52.87 33.96
CA THR A 84 13.73 -53.14 32.51
C THR A 84 13.98 -54.65 32.28
N PRO A 85 13.90 -55.18 31.03
CA PRO A 85 13.14 -54.78 29.85
C PRO A 85 11.97 -55.79 29.63
N PRO A 86 11.90 -56.80 28.69
CA PRO A 86 12.59 -57.10 27.43
C PRO A 86 11.67 -57.00 26.17
N THR A 87 12.14 -57.54 25.04
CA THR A 87 11.51 -57.64 23.70
C THR A 87 10.44 -58.73 23.53
N GLN A 88 9.43 -58.51 22.67
CA GLN A 88 8.89 -59.59 21.83
C GLN A 88 8.25 -59.10 20.52
N THR A 89 8.45 -59.87 19.45
CA THR A 89 8.02 -59.61 18.06
C THR A 89 6.76 -60.41 17.67
N GLY A 90 5.90 -59.79 16.84
CA GLY A 90 4.81 -60.44 16.09
C GLY A 90 3.65 -59.47 15.84
N GLY A 91 2.99 -59.43 14.68
CA GLY A 91 3.21 -60.15 13.41
C GLY A 91 1.93 -60.18 12.56
N ASN A 92 2.02 -59.72 11.30
CA ASN A 92 0.95 -59.62 10.27
C ASN A 92 -0.21 -58.62 10.55
N GLY A 93 -0.77 -57.92 9.54
CA GLY A 93 -0.41 -57.89 8.11
C GLY A 93 -1.32 -56.95 7.28
N PHE A 94 -1.18 -57.00 5.94
CA PHE A 94 -1.82 -56.16 4.90
C PHE A 94 -1.31 -54.70 4.81
N VAL A 95 -0.38 -54.34 3.90
CA VAL A 95 -0.42 -54.28 2.40
C VAL A 95 -1.06 -53.00 1.88
N GLY A 96 -0.21 -52.08 1.40
CA GLY A 96 -0.60 -50.87 0.66
C GLY A 96 0.62 -50.06 0.18
N GLY A 97 0.84 -50.02 -1.14
CA GLY A 97 1.64 -49.01 -1.87
C GLY A 97 3.10 -48.73 -1.44
N GLN A 98 4.07 -49.40 -2.07
CA GLN A 98 5.45 -48.90 -2.10
C GLN A 98 5.61 -47.79 -3.16
N PRO A 99 6.23 -46.64 -2.84
CA PRO A 99 6.89 -45.80 -3.83
C PRO A 99 8.14 -46.51 -4.39
N PRO A 100 8.60 -46.18 -5.61
CA PRO A 100 9.74 -46.83 -6.22
C PRO A 100 11.04 -46.53 -5.46
N ARG A 101 11.79 -47.59 -5.13
CA ARG A 101 13.17 -47.48 -4.64
C ARG A 101 14.10 -47.07 -5.77
N ASN A 102 14.60 -45.83 -5.78
CA ASN A 102 15.95 -45.55 -6.26
C ASN A 102 16.55 -44.20 -5.80
N ASN A 103 17.00 -44.10 -4.54
CA ASN A 103 18.29 -43.51 -4.20
C ASN A 103 18.59 -43.72 -2.71
N GLN A 104 19.85 -44.01 -2.37
CA GLN A 104 20.27 -44.38 -1.01
C GLN A 104 21.13 -43.28 -0.36
N ALA A 105 20.88 -42.03 -0.72
CA ALA A 105 21.77 -40.89 -0.47
C ALA A 105 21.23 -39.80 0.49
N THR A 106 19.99 -39.90 0.98
CA THR A 106 19.31 -38.87 1.80
C THR A 106 18.85 -39.39 3.16
N ALA A 107 19.79 -39.99 3.91
CA ALA A 107 19.59 -40.39 5.31
C ALA A 107 20.58 -39.63 6.22
N GLY A 108 20.37 -38.33 6.36
CA GLY A 108 21.24 -37.39 7.10
C GLY A 108 20.56 -36.03 7.30
N LEU A 109 21.22 -35.12 8.03
CA LEU A 109 20.65 -33.80 8.35
C LEU A 109 20.49 -32.95 7.08
N LEU A 110 21.33 -33.13 6.06
CA LEU A 110 21.16 -32.45 4.76
C LEU A 110 19.85 -32.84 4.06
N GLY A 111 19.32 -34.04 4.30
CA GLY A 111 18.03 -34.47 3.76
C GLY A 111 16.82 -34.03 4.60
N GLU A 112 17.03 -33.66 5.87
CA GLU A 112 15.97 -33.20 6.78
C GLU A 112 15.80 -31.67 6.72
N TYR A 113 16.90 -30.92 6.64
CA TYR A 113 16.93 -29.45 6.67
C TYR A 113 17.37 -28.80 5.35
N GLY A 114 17.65 -29.60 4.32
CA GLY A 114 18.12 -29.15 3.01
C GLY A 114 17.16 -29.48 1.87
N ILE A 115 17.07 -28.58 0.89
CA ILE A 115 16.28 -28.74 -0.34
C ILE A 115 17.26 -28.81 -1.53
N ASN A 116 17.26 -29.93 -2.25
CA ASN A 116 18.20 -30.18 -3.35
C ASN A 116 17.72 -29.51 -4.65
N ILE A 117 18.20 -28.29 -4.91
CA ILE A 117 17.86 -27.50 -6.11
C ILE A 117 18.34 -28.23 -7.38
N THR A 118 19.48 -28.91 -7.34
CA THR A 118 19.96 -29.71 -8.48
C THR A 118 19.01 -30.85 -8.81
N GLN A 119 18.39 -31.49 -7.82
CA GLN A 119 17.38 -32.51 -8.08
C GLN A 119 16.09 -31.89 -8.66
N MET A 120 15.59 -30.78 -8.11
CA MET A 120 14.45 -30.04 -8.68
C MET A 120 14.69 -29.61 -10.14
N ALA A 121 15.93 -29.26 -10.51
CA ALA A 121 16.31 -28.95 -11.88
C ALA A 121 16.30 -30.18 -12.81
N ARG A 122 16.74 -31.36 -12.33
CA ARG A 122 16.63 -32.63 -13.07
C ARG A 122 15.16 -33.04 -13.29
N ASP A 123 14.31 -32.79 -12.30
CA ASP A 123 12.89 -33.12 -12.34
C ASP A 123 12.04 -32.08 -13.11
N GLY A 124 12.66 -30.96 -13.54
CA GLY A 124 12.01 -29.90 -14.31
C GLY A 124 11.10 -29.00 -13.48
N GLU A 125 11.24 -28.98 -12.16
CA GLU A 125 10.44 -28.17 -11.25
C GLU A 125 10.93 -26.71 -11.19
N VAL A 126 12.23 -26.47 -11.41
CA VAL A 126 12.86 -25.14 -11.40
C VAL A 126 12.38 -24.27 -12.58
N ASP A 127 12.13 -22.97 -12.32
CA ASP A 127 11.70 -22.02 -13.35
C ASP A 127 12.79 -21.69 -14.38
N PRO A 128 12.43 -21.40 -15.64
CA PRO A 128 13.39 -21.05 -16.67
C PRO A 128 14.08 -19.72 -16.35
N VAL A 129 15.39 -19.78 -16.11
CA VAL A 129 16.18 -18.60 -15.73
C VAL A 129 16.55 -17.77 -16.95
N VAL A 130 15.93 -16.60 -17.08
CA VAL A 130 16.11 -15.68 -18.22
C VAL A 130 16.96 -14.48 -17.82
N GLY A 131 17.97 -14.15 -18.62
CA GLY A 131 18.69 -12.88 -18.54
C GLY A 131 19.70 -12.73 -17.40
N ARG A 132 20.14 -13.84 -16.77
CA ARG A 132 21.13 -13.85 -15.67
C ARG A 132 22.44 -14.57 -16.01
N ASP A 133 22.73 -14.74 -17.30
CA ASP A 133 23.90 -15.49 -17.80
C ASP A 133 25.25 -14.95 -17.27
N SER A 134 25.37 -13.62 -17.14
CA SER A 134 26.58 -12.96 -16.61
C SER A 134 26.84 -13.33 -15.14
N GLU A 135 25.81 -13.31 -14.32
CA GLU A 135 25.84 -13.59 -12.89
C GLU A 135 26.07 -15.09 -12.64
N ILE A 136 25.37 -15.96 -13.38
CA ILE A 136 25.57 -17.42 -13.32
C ILE A 136 27.01 -17.77 -13.72
N LYS A 137 27.49 -17.24 -14.85
CA LYS A 137 28.88 -17.42 -15.28
C LYS A 137 29.86 -16.92 -14.23
N ARG A 138 29.58 -15.78 -13.58
CA ARG A 138 30.43 -15.23 -12.53
C ARG A 138 30.46 -16.11 -11.28
N VAL A 139 29.33 -16.68 -10.88
CA VAL A 139 29.23 -17.68 -9.81
C VAL A 139 30.08 -18.92 -10.14
N ILE A 140 29.97 -19.46 -11.35
CA ILE A 140 30.78 -20.59 -11.84
C ILE A 140 32.28 -20.27 -11.84
N GLU A 141 32.69 -19.08 -12.32
CA GLU A 141 34.08 -18.62 -12.28
C GLU A 141 34.64 -18.59 -10.86
N ILE A 142 33.84 -18.14 -9.88
CA ILE A 142 34.24 -18.05 -8.48
C ILE A 142 34.33 -19.44 -7.85
N LEU A 143 33.32 -20.29 -8.03
CA LEU A 143 33.29 -21.66 -7.49
C LEU A 143 34.46 -22.53 -7.99
N ASN A 144 34.97 -22.28 -9.21
CA ASN A 144 36.12 -22.99 -9.77
C ASN A 144 37.50 -22.49 -9.23
N ARG A 145 37.54 -21.38 -8.47
CA ARG A 145 38.79 -20.87 -7.87
C ARG A 145 39.34 -21.79 -6.80
N ARG A 146 40.66 -21.70 -6.56
CA ARG A 146 41.36 -22.39 -5.45
C ARG A 146 41.19 -21.68 -4.10
N THR A 147 40.98 -20.37 -4.10
CA THR A 147 40.79 -19.51 -2.92
C THR A 147 39.80 -18.39 -3.27
N LYS A 148 39.11 -17.80 -2.26
CA LYS A 148 37.94 -16.92 -2.47
C LYS A 148 36.93 -17.54 -3.46
N ASN A 149 36.53 -18.78 -3.15
CA ASN A 149 35.68 -19.65 -3.99
C ASN A 149 34.23 -19.78 -3.51
N ASN A 150 33.81 -18.92 -2.58
CA ASN A 150 32.43 -18.83 -2.10
C ASN A 150 31.80 -17.52 -2.62
N PRO A 151 30.99 -17.54 -3.68
CA PRO A 151 30.31 -16.35 -4.16
C PRO A 151 29.22 -15.91 -3.18
N VAL A 152 29.03 -14.60 -3.06
CA VAL A 152 27.91 -14.01 -2.32
C VAL A 152 27.15 -13.09 -3.27
N LEU A 153 25.89 -13.42 -3.53
CA LEU A 153 24.94 -12.65 -4.32
C LEU A 153 24.45 -11.47 -3.49
N ILE A 154 24.72 -10.25 -3.96
CA ILE A 154 24.38 -9.00 -3.30
C ILE A 154 23.43 -8.23 -4.21
N GLY A 155 22.24 -7.97 -3.71
CA GLY A 155 21.20 -7.21 -4.39
C GLY A 155 20.01 -7.02 -3.46
N GLU A 156 19.11 -6.11 -3.81
CA GLU A 156 17.90 -5.86 -3.03
C GLU A 156 16.96 -7.10 -3.03
N PRO A 157 15.98 -7.18 -2.12
CA PRO A 157 14.96 -8.22 -2.16
C PRO A 157 14.19 -8.20 -3.50
N GLY A 158 13.76 -9.37 -3.98
CA GLY A 158 12.97 -9.49 -5.21
C GLY A 158 13.73 -9.44 -6.54
N VAL A 159 15.01 -9.04 -6.59
CA VAL A 159 15.77 -8.95 -7.87
C VAL A 159 16.09 -10.30 -8.54
N GLY A 160 15.74 -11.44 -7.92
CA GLY A 160 16.00 -12.78 -8.47
C GLY A 160 17.37 -13.37 -8.09
N LYS A 161 17.86 -13.15 -6.86
CA LYS A 161 19.09 -13.80 -6.34
C LYS A 161 18.98 -15.33 -6.39
N THR A 162 17.85 -15.89 -5.97
CA THR A 162 17.57 -17.34 -6.00
C THR A 162 17.60 -17.91 -7.42
N ALA A 163 17.06 -17.17 -8.40
CA ALA A 163 17.10 -17.57 -9.82
C ALA A 163 18.53 -17.72 -10.36
N VAL A 164 19.53 -16.98 -9.85
CA VAL A 164 20.95 -17.18 -10.23
C VAL A 164 21.47 -18.54 -9.71
N VAL A 165 20.99 -19.00 -8.56
CA VAL A 165 21.39 -20.28 -7.95
C VAL A 165 20.68 -21.46 -8.62
N GLU A 166 19.41 -21.29 -8.94
CA GLU A 166 18.63 -22.20 -9.81
C GLU A 166 19.27 -22.34 -11.19
N GLY A 167 19.73 -21.22 -11.78
CA GLY A 167 20.45 -21.22 -13.05
C GLY A 167 21.81 -21.93 -12.97
N LEU A 168 22.54 -21.79 -11.85
CA LEU A 168 23.72 -22.61 -11.58
C LEU A 168 23.37 -24.11 -11.52
N ALA A 169 22.29 -24.48 -10.83
CA ALA A 169 21.86 -25.86 -10.72
C ALA A 169 21.49 -26.45 -12.09
N GLN A 170 20.76 -25.71 -12.93
CA GLN A 170 20.45 -26.10 -14.30
C GLN A 170 21.72 -26.30 -15.14
N LYS A 171 22.67 -25.36 -15.08
CA LYS A 171 23.96 -25.49 -15.80
C LYS A 171 24.76 -26.72 -15.39
N ILE A 172 24.69 -27.14 -14.12
CA ILE A 172 25.31 -28.38 -13.65
C ILE A 172 24.61 -29.60 -14.26
N VAL A 173 23.26 -29.64 -14.27
CA VAL A 173 22.47 -30.72 -14.88
C VAL A 173 22.71 -30.84 -16.39
N ASP A 174 22.80 -29.71 -17.08
CA ASP A 174 23.07 -29.64 -18.53
C ASP A 174 24.53 -30.00 -18.89
N GLY A 175 25.43 -30.09 -17.91
CA GLY A 175 26.87 -30.29 -18.10
C GLY A 175 27.63 -29.06 -18.62
N ASP A 176 26.99 -27.87 -18.66
CA ASP A 176 27.59 -26.59 -19.09
C ASP A 176 28.37 -25.92 -17.94
N VAL A 177 29.24 -26.71 -17.30
CA VAL A 177 30.13 -26.28 -16.20
C VAL A 177 31.51 -26.94 -16.31
N PRO A 178 32.57 -26.32 -15.75
CA PRO A 178 33.90 -26.94 -15.68
C PRO A 178 33.86 -28.29 -14.93
N GLN A 179 34.74 -29.23 -15.31
CA GLN A 179 34.79 -30.61 -14.75
C GLN A 179 34.68 -30.72 -13.21
N LYS A 180 35.22 -29.77 -12.45
CA LYS A 180 35.12 -29.78 -10.97
C LYS A 180 33.71 -29.57 -10.41
N LEU A 181 32.77 -29.12 -11.24
CA LEU A 181 31.41 -28.77 -10.86
C LEU A 181 30.35 -29.71 -11.49
N MET A 182 30.71 -30.60 -12.42
CA MET A 182 29.73 -31.47 -13.10
C MET A 182 29.03 -32.44 -12.14
N ASP A 183 29.76 -33.01 -11.18
CA ASP A 183 29.20 -33.96 -10.20
C ASP A 183 28.70 -33.29 -8.91
N LYS A 184 28.59 -31.96 -8.89
CA LYS A 184 28.18 -31.20 -7.69
C LYS A 184 26.66 -31.16 -7.52
N GLU A 185 26.20 -31.09 -6.28
CA GLU A 185 24.79 -30.84 -5.96
C GLU A 185 24.62 -29.56 -5.16
N VAL A 186 23.66 -28.73 -5.58
CA VAL A 186 23.32 -27.46 -4.94
C VAL A 186 22.17 -27.71 -3.95
N ILE A 187 22.44 -27.57 -2.67
CA ILE A 187 21.47 -27.82 -1.59
C ILE A 187 21.19 -26.50 -0.87
N ARG A 188 19.94 -26.01 -0.90
CA ARG A 188 19.48 -24.87 -0.10
C ARG A 188 19.29 -25.28 1.33
N LEU A 189 19.85 -24.53 2.27
CA LEU A 189 19.63 -24.71 3.70
C LEU A 189 18.40 -23.93 4.16
N ASP A 190 17.47 -24.58 4.87
CA ASP A 190 16.44 -23.89 5.64
C ASP A 190 16.96 -23.57 7.05
N VAL A 191 17.35 -22.31 7.25
CA VAL A 191 17.87 -21.82 8.53
C VAL A 191 16.79 -21.85 9.61
N ALA A 192 15.55 -21.50 9.28
CA ALA A 192 14.45 -21.45 10.25
C ALA A 192 14.13 -22.86 10.79
N SER A 193 14.11 -23.88 9.93
CA SER A 193 13.90 -25.27 10.36
C SER A 193 15.02 -25.82 11.26
N LEU A 194 16.27 -25.35 11.10
CA LEU A 194 17.36 -25.70 12.03
C LEU A 194 17.14 -25.16 13.46
N VAL A 195 16.46 -24.02 13.61
CA VAL A 195 16.09 -23.44 14.91
C VAL A 195 14.95 -24.23 15.55
N GLN A 196 13.98 -24.67 14.75
CA GLN A 196 12.77 -25.34 15.24
C GLN A 196 13.08 -26.58 16.10
N GLY A 197 12.48 -26.64 17.28
CA GLY A 197 12.71 -27.70 18.25
C GLY A 197 14.01 -27.60 19.05
N THR A 198 14.88 -26.61 18.79
CA THR A 198 16.03 -26.34 19.67
C THR A 198 15.60 -25.41 20.82
N GLY A 199 15.50 -25.96 22.03
CA GLY A 199 15.17 -25.17 23.22
C GLY A 199 16.39 -24.46 23.83
N ILE A 200 17.59 -24.76 23.32
CA ILE A 200 18.88 -24.32 23.87
C ILE A 200 19.84 -24.06 22.71
N ARG A 201 20.50 -22.89 22.71
CA ARG A 201 21.50 -22.46 21.70
C ARG A 201 22.52 -23.55 21.31
N GLY A 202 23.01 -24.32 22.30
CA GLY A 202 23.98 -25.39 22.04
C GLY A 202 23.48 -26.52 21.14
N GLN A 203 22.16 -26.78 21.10
CA GLN A 203 21.58 -27.80 20.20
C GLN A 203 21.59 -27.35 18.74
N PHE A 204 21.39 -26.05 18.48
CA PHE A 204 21.54 -25.46 17.15
C PHE A 204 23.00 -25.51 16.69
N GLU A 205 23.94 -25.15 17.56
CA GLU A 205 25.38 -25.25 17.30
C GLU A 205 25.82 -26.70 16.99
N GLU A 206 25.29 -27.69 17.71
CA GLU A 206 25.51 -29.12 17.44
C GLU A 206 24.94 -29.57 16.09
N ARG A 207 23.74 -29.10 15.71
CA ARG A 207 23.14 -29.38 14.39
C ARG A 207 24.01 -28.82 13.25
N ILE A 208 24.47 -27.57 13.37
CA ILE A 208 25.38 -26.95 12.39
C ILE A 208 26.70 -27.72 12.28
N GLN A 209 27.28 -28.17 13.39
CA GLN A 209 28.51 -28.99 13.36
C GLN A 209 28.30 -30.30 12.60
N LYS A 210 27.24 -31.06 12.90
CA LYS A 210 26.91 -32.31 12.20
C LYS A 210 26.69 -32.09 10.70
N LEU A 211 26.00 -31.02 10.33
CA LEU A 211 25.76 -30.65 8.94
C LEU A 211 27.08 -30.35 8.19
N ILE A 212 28.03 -29.64 8.82
CA ILE A 212 29.36 -29.40 8.25
C ILE A 212 30.16 -30.71 8.11
N GLU A 213 30.07 -31.63 9.08
CA GLU A 213 30.70 -32.95 8.97
C GLU A 213 30.11 -33.79 7.82
N GLU A 214 28.80 -33.72 7.60
CA GLU A 214 28.10 -34.39 6.50
C GLU A 214 28.53 -33.83 5.13
N ILE A 215 28.55 -32.50 4.96
CA ILE A 215 29.06 -31.84 3.75
C ILE A 215 30.51 -32.24 3.47
N LYS A 216 31.36 -32.28 4.51
CA LYS A 216 32.78 -32.63 4.40
C LYS A 216 32.98 -34.10 3.98
N GLN A 217 32.08 -35.00 4.34
CA GLN A 217 32.11 -36.41 3.91
C GLN A 217 31.57 -36.60 2.49
N ALA A 218 30.57 -35.82 2.10
CA ALA A 218 29.99 -35.89 0.76
C ALA A 218 30.95 -35.40 -0.34
N GLU A 219 31.74 -34.36 -0.05
CA GLU A 219 32.67 -33.64 -0.96
C GLU A 219 32.02 -33.02 -2.22
N ASN A 220 30.86 -33.49 -2.65
CA ASN A 220 30.15 -33.06 -3.85
C ASN A 220 29.08 -31.98 -3.59
N VAL A 221 28.87 -31.54 -2.35
CA VAL A 221 27.86 -30.53 -2.04
C VAL A 221 28.37 -29.10 -2.28
N ILE A 222 27.47 -28.23 -2.75
CA ILE A 222 27.55 -26.77 -2.71
C ILE A 222 26.36 -26.29 -1.89
N LEU A 223 26.62 -25.69 -0.72
CA LEU A 223 25.56 -25.21 0.17
C LEU A 223 25.06 -23.84 -0.30
N PHE A 224 23.77 -23.71 -0.61
CA PHE A 224 23.14 -22.39 -0.77
C PHE A 224 22.53 -21.94 0.56
N ILE A 225 22.94 -20.77 1.03
CA ILE A 225 22.37 -20.10 2.19
C ILE A 225 21.75 -18.79 1.71
N ASP A 226 20.42 -18.73 1.69
CA ASP A 226 19.74 -17.45 1.59
C ASP A 226 19.89 -16.68 2.90
N GLU A 227 19.82 -15.35 2.83
CA GLU A 227 20.02 -14.45 3.97
C GLU A 227 21.24 -14.80 4.86
N VAL A 228 22.40 -15.05 4.21
CA VAL A 228 23.65 -15.52 4.86
C VAL A 228 24.11 -14.67 6.03
N HIS A 229 23.66 -13.42 6.12
CA HIS A 229 23.91 -12.53 7.25
C HIS A 229 23.33 -13.03 8.58
N GLU A 230 22.24 -13.80 8.58
CA GLU A 230 21.63 -14.33 9.81
C GLU A 230 22.57 -15.29 10.54
N ILE A 231 23.20 -16.20 9.81
CA ILE A 231 24.10 -17.23 10.38
C ILE A 231 25.50 -16.67 10.67
N VAL A 232 25.88 -15.60 9.97
CA VAL A 232 27.27 -15.08 9.92
C VAL A 232 27.43 -13.75 10.66
N GLY A 233 26.33 -13.08 11.01
CA GLY A 233 26.25 -11.76 11.63
C GLY A 233 26.97 -11.67 12.97
N ALA A 234 28.18 -11.11 12.96
CA ALA A 234 29.09 -11.10 14.11
C ALA A 234 28.60 -10.18 15.25
N GLY A 235 28.04 -10.77 16.30
CA GLY A 235 28.06 -10.23 17.67
C GLY A 235 27.44 -8.85 17.93
N ALA A 236 26.58 -8.33 17.05
CA ALA A 236 25.89 -7.05 17.28
C ALA A 236 24.79 -7.21 18.34
N ALA A 237 24.76 -6.31 19.32
CA ALA A 237 23.96 -6.44 20.53
C ALA A 237 22.44 -6.40 20.27
N GLY A 238 21.80 -7.56 20.40
CA GLY A 238 20.36 -7.76 20.50
C GLY A 238 20.13 -9.14 21.13
N ASP A 239 19.19 -9.24 22.07
CA ASP A 239 19.09 -10.34 23.06
C ASP A 239 18.52 -11.68 22.49
N GLY A 240 18.81 -11.97 21.21
CA GLY A 240 18.23 -13.12 20.49
C GLY A 240 18.90 -13.54 19.17
N ASN A 241 19.92 -12.85 18.65
CA ASN A 241 20.48 -13.19 17.33
C ASN A 241 21.39 -14.45 17.37
N MET A 242 21.19 -15.34 16.41
CA MET A 242 21.74 -16.71 16.39
C MET A 242 23.11 -16.81 15.71
N ASP A 243 24.17 -16.32 16.38
CA ASP A 243 25.54 -16.34 15.86
C ASP A 243 26.16 -17.76 15.81
N ALA A 244 26.08 -18.41 14.64
CA ALA A 244 26.85 -19.60 14.27
C ALA A 244 28.11 -19.29 13.44
N GLY A 245 28.47 -18.00 13.30
CA GLY A 245 29.64 -17.54 12.57
C GLY A 245 30.95 -18.11 13.12
N ASN A 246 31.00 -18.38 14.43
CA ASN A 246 32.15 -19.03 15.07
C ASN A 246 32.39 -20.48 14.62
N ILE A 247 31.36 -21.18 14.13
CA ILE A 247 31.43 -22.56 13.64
C ILE A 247 31.72 -22.59 12.13
N LEU A 248 31.12 -21.66 11.37
CA LEU A 248 31.33 -21.53 9.93
C LEU A 248 32.72 -20.98 9.55
N LYS A 249 33.23 -19.98 10.29
CA LYS A 249 34.53 -19.35 10.00
C LYS A 249 35.68 -20.36 9.88
N PRO A 250 35.87 -21.35 10.79
CA PRO A 250 36.90 -22.38 10.63
C PRO A 250 36.71 -23.28 9.40
N ALA A 251 35.48 -23.70 9.08
CA ALA A 251 35.19 -24.56 7.93
C ALA A 251 35.48 -23.84 6.59
N LEU A 252 35.02 -22.59 6.47
CA LEU A 252 35.33 -21.72 5.33
C LEU A 252 36.82 -21.40 5.23
N ALA A 253 37.51 -21.21 6.36
CA ALA A 253 38.95 -20.95 6.40
C ALA A 253 39.80 -22.18 6.01
N ARG A 254 39.37 -23.39 6.35
CA ARG A 254 40.03 -24.62 5.88
C ARG A 254 39.65 -25.00 4.45
N GLY A 255 38.56 -24.44 3.90
CA GLY A 255 38.05 -24.79 2.58
C GLY A 255 37.28 -26.11 2.57
N GLU A 256 36.79 -26.55 3.74
CA GLU A 256 35.97 -27.75 3.92
C GLU A 256 34.51 -27.51 3.55
N LEU A 257 34.07 -26.25 3.59
CA LEU A 257 32.75 -25.80 3.17
C LEU A 257 32.87 -24.98 1.89
N GLN A 258 32.13 -25.38 0.86
CA GLN A 258 31.89 -24.60 -0.36
C GLN A 258 30.43 -24.16 -0.38
N MET A 259 30.19 -22.86 -0.54
CA MET A 259 28.85 -22.29 -0.46
C MET A 259 28.61 -21.14 -1.45
N VAL A 260 27.33 -20.92 -1.75
CA VAL A 260 26.80 -19.68 -2.34
C VAL A 260 25.97 -19.00 -1.24
N GLY A 261 26.21 -17.71 -0.99
CA GLY A 261 25.37 -16.92 -0.08
C GLY A 261 24.50 -15.92 -0.86
N ALA A 262 23.34 -15.53 -0.31
CA ALA A 262 22.59 -14.36 -0.76
C ALA A 262 22.28 -13.41 0.41
N THR A 263 22.27 -12.09 0.17
CA THR A 263 22.09 -11.05 1.19
C THR A 263 21.81 -9.69 0.51
N THR A 264 21.43 -8.64 1.26
CA THR A 264 21.38 -7.26 0.76
C THR A 264 22.73 -6.56 0.86
N LEU A 265 22.85 -5.39 0.21
CA LEU A 265 24.08 -4.59 0.24
C LEU A 265 24.41 -4.06 1.65
N ASN A 266 23.39 -3.75 2.45
CA ASN A 266 23.55 -3.21 3.80
C ASN A 266 24.05 -4.27 4.80
N GLU A 267 23.48 -5.47 4.74
CA GLU A 267 23.93 -6.63 5.52
C GLU A 267 25.36 -7.06 5.14
N TYR A 268 25.67 -7.12 3.84
CA TYR A 268 27.00 -7.55 3.39
C TYR A 268 28.12 -6.66 3.94
N ARG A 269 27.87 -5.36 4.17
CA ARG A 269 28.85 -4.45 4.82
C ARG A 269 29.19 -4.83 6.26
N ILE A 270 28.37 -5.65 6.92
CA ILE A 270 28.68 -6.21 8.25
C ILE A 270 29.65 -7.40 8.07
N ILE A 271 29.36 -8.27 7.10
CA ILE A 271 30.17 -9.45 6.75
C ILE A 271 31.57 -9.03 6.22
N GLU A 272 31.63 -8.00 5.38
CA GLU A 272 32.85 -7.47 4.75
C GLU A 272 33.86 -6.93 5.78
N LYS A 273 33.40 -6.47 6.95
CA LYS A 273 34.27 -6.01 8.05
C LYS A 273 35.01 -7.15 8.76
N ASP A 274 34.56 -8.40 8.61
CA ASP A 274 35.22 -9.55 9.22
C ASP A 274 36.35 -10.09 8.31
N ALA A 275 37.59 -9.86 8.74
CA ALA A 275 38.80 -10.25 8.02
C ALA A 275 39.01 -11.78 7.86
N ALA A 276 38.24 -12.63 8.54
CA ALA A 276 38.23 -14.08 8.28
C ALA A 276 37.34 -14.43 7.09
N LEU A 277 36.19 -13.76 6.97
CA LEU A 277 35.16 -14.00 5.95
C LEU A 277 35.47 -13.29 4.63
N GLU A 278 35.94 -12.05 4.69
CA GLU A 278 36.39 -11.25 3.53
C GLU A 278 37.47 -11.97 2.71
N ARG A 279 38.26 -12.85 3.34
CA ARG A 279 39.27 -13.70 2.70
C ARG A 279 38.72 -14.95 1.99
N ARG A 280 37.43 -15.25 2.10
CA ARG A 280 36.79 -16.49 1.61
C ARG A 280 35.56 -16.24 0.75
N LEU A 281 34.84 -15.17 1.04
CA LEU A 281 33.70 -14.70 0.27
C LEU A 281 34.17 -13.82 -0.89
N GLN A 282 33.41 -13.83 -1.99
CA GLN A 282 33.63 -12.97 -3.15
C GLN A 282 32.28 -12.38 -3.59
N PRO A 283 32.10 -11.05 -3.55
CA PRO A 283 30.83 -10.43 -3.92
C PRO A 283 30.54 -10.59 -5.42
N VAL A 284 29.27 -10.83 -5.73
CA VAL A 284 28.65 -10.81 -7.06
C VAL A 284 27.42 -9.91 -6.94
N ARG A 285 27.38 -8.81 -7.70
CA ARG A 285 26.20 -7.94 -7.71
C ARG A 285 25.11 -8.56 -8.59
N VAL A 286 23.88 -8.47 -8.12
CA VAL A 286 22.66 -8.82 -8.85
C VAL A 286 21.81 -7.56 -8.87
N ASP A 287 21.89 -6.82 -9.97
CA ASP A 287 21.20 -5.54 -10.12
C ASP A 287 19.73 -5.77 -10.55
N GLU A 288 18.85 -4.80 -10.27
CA GLU A 288 17.46 -4.79 -10.74
C GLU A 288 17.43 -4.79 -12.28
N PRO A 289 16.67 -5.69 -12.94
CA PRO A 289 16.59 -5.73 -14.39
C PRO A 289 15.80 -4.52 -14.91
N SER A 290 16.13 -4.09 -16.12
CA SER A 290 15.33 -3.09 -16.84
C SER A 290 13.91 -3.60 -17.13
N VAL A 291 13.00 -2.69 -17.51
CA VAL A 291 11.63 -3.05 -17.94
C VAL A 291 11.67 -4.01 -19.14
N GLU A 292 12.57 -3.78 -20.11
CA GLU A 292 12.74 -4.65 -21.29
C GLU A 292 13.29 -6.05 -20.95
N GLU A 293 14.17 -6.15 -19.95
CA GLU A 293 14.62 -7.43 -19.40
C GLU A 293 13.50 -8.13 -18.63
N THR A 294 12.74 -7.38 -17.84
CA THR A 294 11.58 -7.92 -17.11
C THR A 294 10.53 -8.47 -18.06
N ILE A 295 10.20 -7.79 -19.16
CA ILE A 295 9.29 -8.31 -20.18
C ILE A 295 9.80 -9.64 -20.75
N ARG A 296 11.11 -9.79 -20.98
CA ARG A 296 11.70 -11.06 -21.42
C ARG A 296 11.61 -12.16 -20.35
N ILE A 297 11.82 -11.82 -19.07
CA ILE A 297 11.65 -12.75 -17.94
C ILE A 297 10.20 -13.22 -17.85
N LEU A 298 9.23 -12.29 -17.86
CA LEU A 298 7.81 -12.62 -17.81
C LEU A 298 7.37 -13.49 -19.00
N LYS A 299 7.85 -13.23 -20.22
CA LYS A 299 7.59 -14.11 -21.39
C LYS A 299 8.19 -15.51 -21.25
N GLY A 300 9.30 -15.66 -20.52
CA GLY A 300 9.87 -16.97 -20.19
C GLY A 300 9.05 -17.74 -19.15
N LEU A 301 8.48 -17.04 -18.18
CA LEU A 301 7.63 -17.61 -17.12
C LEU A 301 6.18 -17.82 -17.57
N GLN A 302 5.70 -17.06 -18.56
CA GLN A 302 4.31 -17.03 -19.05
C GLN A 302 3.69 -18.43 -19.22
N PRO A 303 4.31 -19.41 -19.92
CA PRO A 303 3.70 -20.73 -20.12
C PRO A 303 3.35 -21.44 -18.81
N ARG A 304 4.21 -21.33 -17.78
CA ARG A 304 3.97 -21.97 -16.47
C ARG A 304 2.80 -21.33 -15.74
N TYR A 305 2.69 -20.00 -15.77
CA TYR A 305 1.57 -19.29 -15.15
C TYR A 305 0.25 -19.48 -15.92
N GLU A 306 0.29 -19.62 -17.24
CA GLU A 306 -0.86 -20.00 -18.06
C GLU A 306 -1.36 -21.41 -17.73
N ASP A 307 -0.46 -22.37 -17.64
CA ASP A 307 -0.78 -23.76 -17.31
C ASP A 307 -1.26 -23.91 -15.86
N TYR A 308 -0.67 -23.17 -14.91
CA TYR A 308 -1.04 -23.20 -13.48
C TYR A 308 -2.41 -22.55 -13.20
N HIS A 309 -2.69 -21.40 -13.80
CA HIS A 309 -3.97 -20.67 -13.59
C HIS A 309 -5.05 -21.02 -14.61
N HIS A 310 -4.74 -21.79 -15.64
CA HIS A 310 -5.64 -22.12 -16.77
C HIS A 310 -6.17 -20.86 -17.50
N VAL A 311 -5.27 -19.91 -17.75
CA VAL A 311 -5.53 -18.61 -18.41
C VAL A 311 -4.58 -18.40 -19.59
N LYS A 312 -4.80 -17.34 -20.38
CA LYS A 312 -3.89 -16.89 -21.43
C LYS A 312 -3.54 -15.41 -21.24
N TYR A 313 -2.27 -15.03 -21.29
CA TYR A 313 -1.87 -13.61 -21.21
C TYR A 313 -1.65 -13.07 -22.62
N THR A 314 -2.16 -11.87 -22.92
CA THR A 314 -1.78 -11.16 -24.15
C THR A 314 -0.37 -10.57 -24.02
N ASP A 315 0.29 -10.34 -25.17
CA ASP A 315 1.60 -9.68 -25.20
C ASP A 315 1.56 -8.29 -24.55
N GLU A 316 0.45 -7.57 -24.72
CA GLU A 316 0.16 -6.29 -24.08
C GLU A 316 0.03 -6.41 -22.56
N ALA A 317 -0.62 -7.48 -22.05
CA ALA A 317 -0.73 -7.72 -20.61
C ALA A 317 0.64 -8.00 -19.97
N ILE A 318 1.52 -8.75 -20.65
CA ILE A 318 2.90 -8.98 -20.18
C ILE A 318 3.72 -7.68 -20.17
N ALA A 319 3.59 -6.86 -21.21
CA ALA A 319 4.24 -5.55 -21.26
C ALA A 319 3.69 -4.58 -20.18
N ALA A 320 2.38 -4.63 -19.94
CA ALA A 320 1.71 -3.87 -18.89
C ALA A 320 2.17 -4.31 -17.49
N ALA A 321 2.27 -5.61 -17.21
CA ALA A 321 2.72 -6.11 -15.91
C ALA A 321 4.09 -5.53 -15.51
N ALA A 322 5.07 -5.51 -16.43
CA ALA A 322 6.37 -4.89 -16.19
C ALA A 322 6.31 -3.36 -16.09
N THR A 323 5.57 -2.69 -17.00
CA THR A 323 5.53 -1.22 -17.09
C THR A 323 4.75 -0.58 -15.94
N LEU A 324 3.59 -1.16 -15.60
CA LEU A 324 2.71 -0.68 -14.54
C LEU A 324 3.33 -0.95 -13.17
N SER A 325 3.81 -2.17 -12.89
CA SER A 325 4.47 -2.43 -11.60
C SER A 325 5.70 -1.53 -11.41
N ASN A 326 6.51 -1.28 -12.45
CA ASN A 326 7.63 -0.35 -12.36
C ASN A 326 7.23 1.12 -12.10
N ARG A 327 6.05 1.56 -12.55
CA ARG A 327 5.58 2.95 -12.38
C ARG A 327 4.79 3.16 -11.09
N TYR A 328 3.92 2.23 -10.73
CA TYR A 328 2.95 2.40 -9.65
C TYR A 328 3.35 1.67 -8.35
N ILE A 329 4.22 0.65 -8.41
CA ILE A 329 4.68 -0.14 -7.24
C ILE A 329 6.16 0.18 -6.99
N GLN A 330 6.43 1.13 -6.09
CA GLN A 330 7.76 1.71 -5.84
C GLN A 330 8.48 1.16 -4.59
N ASP A 331 7.81 0.33 -3.80
CA ASP A 331 8.31 -0.29 -2.57
C ASP A 331 9.03 -1.63 -2.81
N ARG A 332 8.80 -2.25 -3.98
CA ARG A 332 9.46 -3.50 -4.43
C ARG A 332 10.26 -3.26 -5.71
N PHE A 333 11.18 -4.19 -5.99
CA PHE A 333 12.05 -4.17 -7.16
C PHE A 333 11.55 -5.15 -8.24
N LEU A 334 11.91 -4.89 -9.49
CA LEU A 334 11.75 -5.85 -10.59
C LEU A 334 12.71 -7.04 -10.41
N PRO A 335 12.40 -8.24 -10.95
CA PRO A 335 11.16 -8.59 -11.64
C PRO A 335 10.01 -8.98 -10.69
N ASP A 336 10.29 -9.20 -9.40
CA ASP A 336 9.37 -9.70 -8.38
C ASP A 336 7.98 -9.03 -8.38
N LYS A 337 7.91 -7.69 -8.29
CA LYS A 337 6.62 -6.97 -8.35
C LYS A 337 5.81 -7.14 -9.63
N ALA A 338 6.46 -7.50 -10.74
CA ALA A 338 5.80 -7.74 -12.03
C ALA A 338 5.32 -9.19 -12.14
N ILE A 339 6.05 -10.14 -11.56
CA ILE A 339 5.65 -11.55 -11.43
C ILE A 339 4.45 -11.67 -10.48
N ASP A 340 4.49 -10.97 -9.35
CA ASP A 340 3.42 -10.88 -8.35
C ASP A 340 2.11 -10.35 -8.96
N LEU A 341 2.20 -9.29 -9.79
CA LEU A 341 1.06 -8.74 -10.53
C LEU A 341 0.53 -9.72 -11.60
N LEU A 342 1.41 -10.46 -12.28
CA LEU A 342 1.02 -11.50 -13.25
C LEU A 342 0.26 -12.65 -12.55
N ASP A 343 0.80 -13.15 -11.43
CA ASP A 343 0.23 -14.22 -10.62
C ASP A 343 -1.12 -13.85 -10.01
N GLU A 344 -1.22 -12.65 -9.40
CA GLU A 344 -2.45 -12.12 -8.82
C GLU A 344 -3.56 -11.95 -9.87
N THR A 345 -3.22 -11.45 -11.06
CA THR A 345 -4.16 -11.31 -12.17
C THR A 345 -4.62 -12.68 -12.70
N GLY A 346 -3.69 -13.64 -12.82
CA GLY A 346 -3.97 -15.03 -13.17
C GLY A 346 -4.97 -15.68 -12.22
N SER A 347 -4.66 -15.64 -10.93
CA SER A 347 -5.48 -16.18 -9.84
C SER A 347 -6.88 -15.56 -9.83
N LYS A 348 -6.98 -14.23 -9.89
CA LYS A 348 -8.28 -13.53 -9.89
C LYS A 348 -9.12 -13.86 -11.13
N LYS A 349 -8.50 -13.98 -12.32
CA LYS A 349 -9.22 -14.35 -13.55
C LYS A 349 -9.69 -15.81 -13.50
N ASN A 350 -8.89 -16.72 -12.98
CA ASN A 350 -9.26 -18.13 -12.74
C ASN A 350 -10.50 -18.25 -11.83
N LEU A 351 -10.59 -17.45 -10.76
CA LEU A 351 -11.78 -17.41 -9.87
C LEU A 351 -13.10 -17.03 -10.57
N THR A 352 -13.07 -16.46 -11.78
CA THR A 352 -14.30 -16.21 -12.56
C THR A 352 -14.88 -17.48 -13.19
N ILE A 353 -14.10 -18.58 -13.24
CA ILE A 353 -14.50 -19.86 -13.82
C ILE A 353 -14.97 -20.81 -12.71
N GLN A 354 -16.07 -21.54 -12.95
CA GLN A 354 -16.42 -22.71 -12.14
C GLN A 354 -15.77 -23.99 -12.71
N ILE A 355 -14.43 -24.04 -12.80
CA ILE A 355 -13.75 -25.28 -13.16
C ILE A 355 -13.97 -26.30 -12.05
N VAL A 356 -14.65 -27.39 -12.38
CA VAL A 356 -14.59 -28.61 -11.59
C VAL A 356 -13.83 -29.62 -12.44
N ASP A 357 -12.60 -29.96 -12.02
CA ASP A 357 -11.73 -30.89 -12.74
C ASP A 357 -12.52 -32.17 -13.11
N PRO A 358 -12.60 -32.54 -14.40
CA PRO A 358 -13.32 -33.72 -14.86
C PRO A 358 -12.95 -35.00 -14.10
N LYS A 359 -11.69 -35.18 -13.69
CA LYS A 359 -11.26 -36.34 -12.89
C LYS A 359 -11.86 -36.31 -11.48
N THR A 360 -11.97 -35.14 -10.85
CA THR A 360 -12.70 -35.01 -9.57
C THR A 360 -14.20 -35.21 -9.73
N ILE A 361 -14.81 -34.80 -10.85
CA ILE A 361 -16.23 -35.11 -11.12
C ILE A 361 -16.42 -36.62 -11.29
N GLU A 362 -15.56 -37.28 -12.07
CA GLU A 362 -15.60 -38.74 -12.29
C GLU A 362 -15.42 -39.52 -10.99
N LYS A 363 -14.46 -39.13 -10.14
CA LYS A 363 -14.28 -39.75 -8.83
C LYS A 363 -15.51 -39.57 -7.94
N LYS A 364 -16.07 -38.36 -7.86
CA LYS A 364 -17.31 -38.09 -7.10
C LYS A 364 -18.54 -38.81 -7.67
N LEU A 365 -18.62 -39.00 -8.99
CA LEU A 365 -19.66 -39.79 -9.64
C LEU A 365 -19.56 -41.27 -9.26
N GLN A 366 -18.35 -41.84 -9.25
CA GLN A 366 -18.13 -43.21 -8.82
C GLN A 366 -18.48 -43.39 -7.34
N GLU A 367 -17.96 -42.52 -6.45
CA GLU A 367 -18.27 -42.53 -5.03
C GLU A 367 -19.79 -42.42 -4.77
N ALA A 368 -20.49 -41.54 -5.48
CA ALA A 368 -21.95 -41.39 -5.35
C ALA A 368 -22.74 -42.60 -5.89
N GLU A 369 -22.29 -43.25 -6.96
CA GLU A 369 -22.91 -44.47 -7.50
C GLU A 369 -22.73 -45.67 -6.56
N GLU A 370 -21.53 -45.83 -5.98
CA GLU A 370 -21.25 -46.85 -4.95
C GLU A 370 -22.13 -46.63 -3.71
N GLN A 371 -22.24 -45.38 -3.22
CA GLN A 371 -23.11 -45.01 -2.10
C GLN A 371 -24.60 -45.22 -2.41
N LYS A 372 -25.06 -44.93 -3.64
CA LYS A 372 -26.44 -45.22 -4.08
C LYS A 372 -26.72 -46.72 -4.08
N GLN A 373 -25.76 -47.54 -4.53
CA GLN A 373 -25.90 -49.00 -4.52
C GLN A 373 -25.89 -49.59 -3.10
N ALA A 374 -25.05 -49.07 -2.19
CA ALA A 374 -25.06 -49.45 -0.78
C ALA A 374 -26.42 -49.13 -0.12
N ALA A 375 -26.89 -47.88 -0.24
CA ALA A 375 -28.19 -47.45 0.30
C ALA A 375 -29.37 -48.27 -0.27
N SER A 376 -29.31 -48.64 -1.55
CA SER A 376 -30.34 -49.50 -2.19
C SER A 376 -30.34 -50.94 -1.66
N ARG A 377 -29.19 -51.48 -1.25
CA ARG A 377 -29.07 -52.82 -0.61
C ARG A 377 -29.52 -52.82 0.85
N GLU A 378 -29.41 -51.68 1.52
CA GLU A 378 -29.88 -51.46 2.90
C GLU A 378 -31.37 -51.06 2.99
N GLU A 379 -32.08 -51.03 1.85
CA GLU A 379 -33.47 -50.55 1.72
C GLU A 379 -33.68 -49.10 2.20
N ASP A 380 -32.61 -48.29 2.25
CA ASP A 380 -32.65 -46.86 2.56
C ASP A 380 -32.96 -46.04 1.30
N PHE A 381 -34.23 -46.10 0.88
CA PHE A 381 -34.73 -45.46 -0.34
C PHE A 381 -34.59 -43.92 -0.31
N GLU A 382 -34.59 -43.29 0.87
CA GLU A 382 -34.37 -41.84 1.01
C GLU A 382 -32.91 -41.47 0.65
N LYS A 383 -31.91 -42.20 1.20
CA LYS A 383 -30.51 -42.00 0.80
C LYS A 383 -30.25 -42.37 -0.66
N ALA A 384 -30.87 -43.44 -1.17
CA ALA A 384 -30.71 -43.84 -2.57
C ALA A 384 -31.25 -42.76 -3.53
N ALA A 385 -32.37 -42.12 -3.20
CA ALA A 385 -32.90 -40.98 -3.96
C ALA A 385 -31.95 -39.76 -3.90
N TYR A 386 -31.42 -39.42 -2.71
CA TYR A 386 -30.46 -38.33 -2.54
C TYR A 386 -29.20 -38.51 -3.41
N TYR A 387 -28.58 -39.69 -3.39
CA TYR A 387 -27.39 -39.95 -4.21
C TYR A 387 -27.70 -39.99 -5.71
N ARG A 388 -28.86 -40.51 -6.13
CA ARG A 388 -29.33 -40.43 -7.53
C ARG A 388 -29.43 -38.98 -8.00
N ASP A 389 -29.97 -38.09 -7.17
CA ASP A 389 -30.14 -36.69 -7.54
C ASP A 389 -28.79 -35.93 -7.52
N GLN A 390 -27.84 -36.33 -6.65
CA GLN A 390 -26.44 -35.88 -6.76
C GLN A 390 -25.75 -36.36 -8.04
N ILE A 391 -25.93 -37.62 -8.44
CA ILE A 391 -25.38 -38.16 -9.70
C ILE A 391 -25.90 -37.37 -10.90
N ASN A 392 -27.22 -37.12 -10.97
CA ASN A 392 -27.82 -36.29 -12.02
C ASN A 392 -27.24 -34.87 -12.05
N LYS A 393 -26.90 -34.29 -10.89
CA LYS A 393 -26.26 -32.97 -10.79
C LYS A 393 -24.80 -33.01 -11.26
N LEU A 394 -24.03 -34.01 -10.84
CA LEU A 394 -22.64 -34.20 -11.23
C LEU A 394 -22.49 -34.54 -12.73
N GLN A 395 -23.42 -35.32 -13.30
CA GLN A 395 -23.49 -35.59 -14.74
C GLN A 395 -23.74 -34.31 -15.53
N LYS A 396 -24.70 -33.47 -15.14
CA LYS A 396 -24.93 -32.15 -15.75
C LYS A 396 -23.74 -31.19 -15.62
N MET A 397 -22.91 -31.35 -14.60
CA MET A 397 -21.65 -30.60 -14.46
C MET A 397 -20.55 -31.17 -15.36
N LYS A 398 -20.51 -32.49 -15.59
CA LYS A 398 -19.61 -33.14 -16.56
C LYS A 398 -19.96 -32.82 -18.02
N GLU A 399 -21.25 -32.74 -18.35
CA GLU A 399 -21.76 -32.44 -19.69
C GLU A 399 -21.52 -30.98 -20.13
N ARG A 400 -21.29 -30.06 -19.18
CA ARG A 400 -20.82 -28.68 -19.44
C ARG A 400 -19.31 -28.66 -19.69
N GLN A 401 -18.85 -29.52 -20.59
CA GLN A 401 -17.42 -29.67 -20.84
C GLN A 401 -16.89 -28.41 -21.54
N ILE A 402 -15.85 -27.82 -20.94
CA ILE A 402 -15.15 -26.62 -21.41
C ILE A 402 -14.71 -26.84 -22.87
N SER A 403 -15.15 -25.98 -23.78
CA SER A 403 -14.51 -25.88 -25.10
C SER A 403 -13.20 -25.09 -24.96
N GLU A 404 -12.25 -25.31 -25.87
CA GLU A 404 -10.99 -24.54 -25.90
C GLU A 404 -11.21 -23.03 -26.11
N GLU A 405 -12.44 -22.60 -26.45
CA GLU A 405 -12.87 -21.21 -26.61
C GLU A 405 -13.16 -20.48 -25.28
N GLU A 406 -13.19 -21.16 -24.13
CA GLU A 406 -13.52 -20.57 -22.81
C GLU A 406 -12.31 -20.29 -21.90
N THR A 407 -11.06 -20.50 -22.35
CA THR A 407 -9.87 -20.12 -21.54
C THR A 407 -9.81 -18.60 -21.36
N PRO A 408 -9.84 -18.05 -20.11
CA PRO A 408 -9.89 -16.60 -19.95
C PRO A 408 -8.61 -15.93 -20.42
N VAL A 409 -8.78 -14.95 -21.31
CA VAL A 409 -7.70 -14.08 -21.76
C VAL A 409 -7.55 -12.92 -20.80
N ILE A 410 -6.33 -12.68 -20.35
CA ILE A 410 -5.90 -11.58 -19.49
C ILE A 410 -5.30 -10.49 -20.37
N THR A 411 -5.86 -9.29 -20.23
CA THR A 411 -5.56 -8.11 -21.04
C THR A 411 -4.85 -7.03 -20.22
N GLU A 412 -4.37 -5.97 -20.89
CA GLU A 412 -3.84 -4.77 -20.21
C GLU A 412 -4.83 -4.20 -19.19
N LYS A 413 -6.14 -4.21 -19.47
CA LYS A 413 -7.17 -3.68 -18.55
C LYS A 413 -7.34 -4.50 -17.27
N ASP A 414 -7.09 -5.81 -17.34
CA ASP A 414 -7.09 -6.67 -16.14
C ASP A 414 -5.89 -6.33 -15.23
N MET A 415 -4.71 -6.10 -15.84
CA MET A 415 -3.50 -5.68 -15.13
C MET A 415 -3.67 -4.29 -14.51
N GLU A 416 -4.30 -3.35 -15.22
CA GLU A 416 -4.65 -2.03 -14.69
C GLU A 416 -5.52 -2.17 -13.44
N GLN A 417 -6.63 -2.91 -13.50
CA GLN A 417 -7.56 -3.06 -12.38
C GLN A 417 -6.88 -3.59 -11.09
N ILE A 418 -5.98 -4.58 -11.19
CA ILE A 418 -5.23 -5.06 -10.01
C ILE A 418 -4.35 -3.94 -9.43
N VAL A 419 -3.68 -3.17 -10.29
CA VAL A 419 -2.86 -2.02 -9.84
C VAL A 419 -3.73 -0.95 -9.20
N GLU A 420 -4.94 -0.66 -9.72
CA GLU A 420 -5.89 0.26 -9.09
C GLU A 420 -6.30 -0.21 -7.70
N GLU A 421 -6.73 -1.47 -7.56
CA GLU A 421 -7.15 -2.06 -6.28
C GLU A 421 -6.01 -2.10 -5.25
N ARG A 422 -4.78 -2.31 -5.70
CA ARG A 422 -3.59 -2.38 -4.83
C ARG A 422 -3.06 -1.02 -4.40
N THR A 423 -3.15 -0.01 -5.25
CA THR A 423 -2.52 1.31 -5.03
C THR A 423 -3.52 2.43 -4.73
N ASN A 424 -4.82 2.21 -4.95
CA ASN A 424 -5.88 3.22 -5.00
C ASN A 424 -5.65 4.32 -6.06
N ILE A 425 -4.82 4.07 -7.07
CA ILE A 425 -4.55 5.00 -8.18
C ILE A 425 -5.38 4.56 -9.40
N PRO A 426 -6.27 5.39 -9.97
CA PRO A 426 -7.17 5.01 -11.08
C PRO A 426 -6.46 4.99 -12.46
N VAL A 427 -5.53 4.04 -12.63
CA VAL A 427 -4.66 3.89 -13.83
C VAL A 427 -5.43 3.85 -15.15
N GLY A 428 -6.51 3.07 -15.24
CA GLY A 428 -7.26 2.83 -16.47
C GLY A 428 -8.15 4.00 -16.85
N GLU A 429 -8.83 4.61 -15.87
CA GLU A 429 -9.63 5.82 -16.12
C GLU A 429 -8.78 7.01 -16.57
N LEU A 430 -7.57 7.15 -16.02
CA LEU A 430 -6.63 8.22 -16.38
C LEU A 430 -6.30 8.16 -17.88
N LYS A 431 -5.88 7.01 -18.43
CA LYS A 431 -5.45 6.91 -19.84
C LYS A 431 -6.52 7.36 -20.85
N GLU A 432 -7.78 6.95 -20.67
CA GLU A 432 -8.85 7.26 -21.63
C GLU A 432 -9.42 8.69 -21.45
N LYS A 433 -9.51 9.19 -20.20
CA LYS A 433 -10.08 10.53 -19.92
C LYS A 433 -9.05 11.67 -20.12
N GLU A 434 -7.76 11.41 -19.90
CA GLU A 434 -6.70 12.43 -19.82
C GLU A 434 -6.64 13.35 -21.06
N GLN A 435 -6.82 12.86 -22.29
CA GLN A 435 -6.78 13.74 -23.47
C GLN A 435 -7.91 14.77 -23.49
N THR A 436 -9.13 14.37 -23.11
CA THR A 436 -10.31 15.27 -23.10
C THR A 436 -10.22 16.24 -21.93
N GLN A 437 -9.82 15.72 -20.77
CA GLN A 437 -9.54 16.49 -19.55
C GLN A 437 -8.48 17.57 -19.80
N LEU A 438 -7.30 17.21 -20.33
CA LEU A 438 -6.24 18.17 -20.68
C LEU A 438 -6.68 19.20 -21.72
N LYS A 439 -7.57 18.84 -22.65
CA LYS A 439 -8.12 19.77 -23.65
C LYS A 439 -9.01 20.84 -23.02
N ASN A 440 -9.87 20.43 -22.07
CA ASN A 440 -10.87 21.30 -21.45
C ASN A 440 -10.39 22.01 -20.18
N LEU A 441 -9.33 21.51 -19.52
CA LEU A 441 -8.75 21.96 -18.24
C LEU A 441 -8.80 23.48 -18.00
N ALA A 442 -8.46 24.31 -18.99
CA ALA A 442 -8.49 25.77 -18.84
C ALA A 442 -9.90 26.34 -18.65
N ASN A 443 -10.91 25.76 -19.30
CA ASN A 443 -12.32 26.16 -19.17
C ASN A 443 -12.89 25.67 -17.83
N ASP A 444 -12.60 24.41 -17.47
CA ASP A 444 -13.10 23.77 -16.26
C ASP A 444 -12.58 24.50 -15.00
N LEU A 445 -11.29 24.89 -15.02
CA LEU A 445 -10.70 25.75 -13.98
C LEU A 445 -11.30 27.16 -13.95
N LYS A 446 -11.57 27.79 -15.12
CA LYS A 446 -12.18 29.13 -15.20
C LYS A 446 -13.61 29.18 -14.67
N ALA A 447 -14.35 28.06 -14.72
CA ALA A 447 -15.70 27.97 -14.15
C ALA A 447 -15.71 28.11 -12.61
N LYS A 448 -14.61 27.77 -11.94
CA LYS A 448 -14.49 27.79 -10.46
C LYS A 448 -13.54 28.88 -9.94
N VAL A 449 -12.48 29.19 -10.68
CA VAL A 449 -11.42 30.13 -10.26
C VAL A 449 -11.59 31.47 -10.97
N ILE A 450 -12.30 32.38 -10.30
CA ILE A 450 -12.71 33.67 -10.89
C ILE A 450 -11.56 34.69 -10.94
N GLY A 451 -11.47 35.40 -12.06
CA GLY A 451 -10.64 36.61 -12.20
C GLY A 451 -9.15 36.36 -12.44
N GLN A 452 -8.74 35.12 -12.69
CA GLN A 452 -7.34 34.71 -12.86
C GLN A 452 -7.09 33.97 -14.19
N ASP A 453 -7.88 34.27 -15.23
CA ASP A 453 -7.84 33.63 -16.55
C ASP A 453 -6.44 33.50 -17.15
N GLU A 454 -5.62 34.56 -17.05
CA GLU A 454 -4.25 34.56 -17.59
C GLU A 454 -3.34 33.59 -16.83
N ALA A 455 -3.55 33.42 -15.52
CA ALA A 455 -2.82 32.44 -14.71
C ALA A 455 -3.23 31.01 -15.10
N ILE A 456 -4.54 30.77 -15.24
CA ILE A 456 -5.12 29.49 -15.64
C ILE A 456 -4.62 29.08 -17.03
N ASP A 457 -4.66 29.97 -18.01
CA ASP A 457 -4.21 29.70 -19.38
C ASP A 457 -2.71 29.37 -19.45
N LYS A 458 -1.87 30.06 -18.66
CA LYS A 458 -0.43 29.76 -18.55
C LYS A 458 -0.20 28.37 -17.95
N VAL A 459 -0.85 28.04 -16.83
CA VAL A 459 -0.72 26.73 -16.16
C VAL A 459 -1.22 25.61 -17.07
N ALA A 460 -2.45 25.69 -17.59
CA ALA A 460 -3.03 24.67 -18.45
C ALA A 460 -2.23 24.48 -19.75
N LYS A 461 -1.60 25.53 -20.30
CA LYS A 461 -0.69 25.41 -21.46
C LYS A 461 0.61 24.67 -21.11
N ALA A 462 1.19 24.92 -19.94
CA ALA A 462 2.40 24.25 -19.49
C ALA A 462 2.17 22.76 -19.15
N ILE A 463 1.09 22.44 -18.43
CA ILE A 463 0.70 21.05 -18.11
C ILE A 463 0.47 20.25 -19.40
N ARG A 464 -0.32 20.79 -20.35
CA ARG A 464 -0.53 20.16 -21.67
C ARG A 464 0.77 19.86 -22.38
N ARG A 465 1.70 20.85 -22.48
CA ARG A 465 3.00 20.69 -23.15
C ARG A 465 3.81 19.54 -22.55
N ASN A 466 3.85 19.43 -21.23
CA ASN A 466 4.62 18.41 -20.54
C ASN A 466 3.98 17.02 -20.70
N ARG A 467 2.64 16.92 -20.60
CA ARG A 467 1.92 15.64 -20.80
C ARG A 467 1.95 15.09 -22.22
N VAL A 468 2.05 15.92 -23.26
CA VAL A 468 2.27 15.45 -24.64
C VAL A 468 3.74 15.12 -24.97
N GLY A 469 4.61 14.99 -23.95
CA GLY A 469 6.01 14.59 -24.13
C GLY A 469 6.92 15.67 -24.73
N LEU A 470 6.46 16.93 -24.82
CA LEU A 470 7.26 18.08 -25.28
C LEU A 470 7.96 18.81 -24.10
N GLY A 471 7.87 18.27 -22.89
CA GLY A 471 8.61 18.71 -21.72
C GLY A 471 10.01 18.06 -21.59
N LYS A 472 10.75 18.43 -20.54
CA LYS A 472 11.97 17.72 -20.17
C LYS A 472 11.61 16.37 -19.53
N GLN A 473 12.23 15.30 -20.00
CA GLN A 473 12.03 13.96 -19.43
C GLN A 473 12.49 13.90 -17.97
N ASN A 474 11.87 13.01 -17.19
CA ASN A 474 12.15 12.77 -15.77
C ASN A 474 11.84 13.95 -14.81
N ARG A 475 10.97 14.89 -15.18
CA ARG A 475 10.51 15.96 -14.27
C ARG A 475 9.09 15.73 -13.76
N PRO A 476 8.65 16.45 -12.70
CA PRO A 476 7.23 16.56 -12.34
C PRO A 476 6.38 16.99 -13.54
N ILE A 477 5.08 16.66 -13.52
CA ILE A 477 4.10 16.99 -14.56
C ILE A 477 4.13 18.48 -14.91
N GLY A 478 4.28 19.31 -13.88
CA GLY A 478 4.41 20.75 -14.00
C GLY A 478 4.87 21.34 -12.67
N SER A 479 5.66 22.40 -12.77
CA SER A 479 6.23 23.13 -11.65
C SER A 479 5.94 24.62 -11.76
N PHE A 480 5.25 25.19 -10.79
CA PHE A 480 4.80 26.58 -10.84
C PHE A 480 5.12 27.38 -9.57
N LEU A 481 5.50 28.64 -9.75
CA LEU A 481 5.60 29.63 -8.69
C LEU A 481 4.44 30.63 -8.84
N PHE A 482 3.46 30.55 -7.95
CA PHE A 482 2.27 31.41 -7.91
C PHE A 482 2.55 32.66 -7.08
N VAL A 483 2.59 33.82 -7.74
CA VAL A 483 3.01 35.10 -7.15
C VAL A 483 1.85 36.08 -7.18
N GLY A 484 1.57 36.73 -6.04
CA GLY A 484 0.50 37.73 -5.94
C GLY A 484 0.03 37.95 -4.51
N PRO A 485 -0.97 38.81 -4.28
CA PRO A 485 -1.46 39.13 -2.93
C PRO A 485 -2.06 37.92 -2.20
N THR A 486 -2.29 38.09 -0.89
CA THR A 486 -3.09 37.14 -0.12
C THR A 486 -4.56 37.20 -0.56
N GLY A 487 -5.24 36.05 -0.55
CA GLY A 487 -6.69 35.99 -0.81
C GLY A 487 -7.16 36.27 -2.24
N VAL A 488 -6.28 36.17 -3.26
CA VAL A 488 -6.64 36.36 -4.68
C VAL A 488 -6.90 35.06 -5.48
N GLY A 489 -6.83 33.90 -4.83
CA GLY A 489 -7.12 32.59 -5.45
C GLY A 489 -5.94 31.65 -5.69
N LYS A 490 -4.71 31.96 -5.23
CA LYS A 490 -3.51 31.09 -5.40
C LYS A 490 -3.74 29.65 -4.93
N THR A 491 -4.18 29.48 -3.69
CA THR A 491 -4.50 28.17 -3.09
C THR A 491 -5.73 27.53 -3.73
N GLU A 492 -6.69 28.33 -4.20
CA GLU A 492 -7.91 27.82 -4.83
C GLU A 492 -7.61 27.21 -6.20
N LEU A 493 -6.77 27.87 -7.01
CA LEU A 493 -6.29 27.27 -8.26
C LEU A 493 -5.53 25.96 -8.02
N ALA A 494 -4.76 25.86 -6.92
CA ALA A 494 -4.10 24.61 -6.55
C ALA A 494 -5.10 23.50 -6.19
N LYS A 495 -6.14 23.79 -5.39
CA LYS A 495 -7.22 22.83 -5.08
C LYS A 495 -7.94 22.35 -6.33
N GLN A 496 -8.39 23.28 -7.18
CA GLN A 496 -9.11 22.92 -8.39
C GLN A 496 -8.20 22.18 -9.38
N LEU A 497 -6.90 22.50 -9.46
CA LEU A 497 -5.94 21.67 -10.21
C LEU A 497 -5.80 20.26 -9.64
N ALA A 498 -5.83 20.07 -8.31
CA ALA A 498 -5.78 18.74 -7.72
C ALA A 498 -7.02 17.92 -8.09
N TYR A 499 -8.21 18.52 -7.99
CA TYR A 499 -9.46 17.90 -8.41
C TYR A 499 -9.49 17.59 -9.91
N GLU A 500 -9.22 18.58 -10.77
CA GLU A 500 -9.29 18.44 -12.23
C GLU A 500 -8.15 17.60 -12.84
N MET A 501 -7.08 17.28 -12.10
CA MET A 501 -5.99 16.39 -12.58
C MET A 501 -5.95 15.01 -11.90
N PHE A 502 -6.36 14.91 -10.64
CA PHE A 502 -6.22 13.69 -9.82
C PHE A 502 -7.55 13.21 -9.22
N GLY A 503 -8.69 13.82 -9.58
CA GLY A 503 -10.04 13.39 -9.20
C GLY A 503 -10.47 13.75 -7.77
N SER A 504 -9.57 14.25 -6.92
CA SER A 504 -9.85 14.58 -5.52
C SER A 504 -9.02 15.77 -5.03
N GLU A 505 -9.62 16.61 -4.17
CA GLU A 505 -8.87 17.62 -3.41
C GLU A 505 -7.90 17.00 -2.40
N GLU A 506 -8.17 15.78 -1.91
CA GLU A 506 -7.31 15.07 -0.94
C GLU A 506 -5.96 14.65 -1.56
N SER A 507 -5.88 14.59 -2.89
CA SER A 507 -4.63 14.40 -3.64
C SER A 507 -3.69 15.62 -3.54
N MET A 508 -4.10 16.72 -2.87
CA MET A 508 -3.24 17.87 -2.56
C MET A 508 -2.50 17.69 -1.23
N ILE A 509 -1.19 17.47 -1.30
CA ILE A 509 -0.29 17.48 -0.15
C ILE A 509 0.17 18.93 0.10
N ARG A 510 -0.36 19.57 1.14
CA ARG A 510 0.02 20.94 1.54
C ARG A 510 1.07 20.96 2.65
N PHE A 511 2.02 21.89 2.54
CA PHE A 511 2.99 22.26 3.58
C PHE A 511 3.04 23.80 3.71
N ASP A 512 2.97 24.32 4.95
CA ASP A 512 3.18 25.75 5.24
C ASP A 512 4.67 25.99 5.51
N MET A 513 5.33 26.80 4.69
CA MET A 513 6.77 27.05 4.81
C MET A 513 7.16 27.88 6.04
N SER A 514 6.19 28.45 6.76
CA SER A 514 6.38 29.03 8.09
C SER A 514 6.80 27.97 9.13
N GLU A 515 6.42 26.70 8.96
CA GLU A 515 6.89 25.60 9.82
C GLU A 515 8.35 25.18 9.49
N TYR A 516 8.88 25.63 8.35
CA TYR A 516 10.16 25.21 7.78
C TYR A 516 11.20 26.34 7.73
N MET A 517 11.06 27.36 8.57
CA MET A 517 11.98 28.51 8.67
C MET A 517 13.36 28.14 9.26
N GLU A 518 13.43 27.10 10.09
CA GLU A 518 14.63 26.72 10.83
C GLU A 518 15.36 25.53 10.21
N LYS A 519 16.70 25.52 10.20
CA LYS A 519 17.51 24.50 9.51
C LYS A 519 17.16 23.05 9.86
N HIS A 520 16.80 22.76 11.11
CA HIS A 520 16.50 21.40 11.57
C HIS A 520 15.09 20.92 11.17
N SER A 521 14.20 21.82 10.71
CA SER A 521 12.87 21.47 10.19
C SER A 521 12.94 20.67 8.89
N VAL A 522 14.02 20.81 8.11
CA VAL A 522 14.26 20.10 6.84
C VAL A 522 14.16 18.58 7.05
N SER A 523 14.68 18.07 8.17
CA SER A 523 14.60 16.66 8.55
C SER A 523 13.16 16.15 8.67
N LYS A 524 12.17 17.00 8.96
CA LYS A 524 10.75 16.57 8.96
C LYS A 524 10.26 16.21 7.55
N LEU A 525 10.82 16.79 6.48
CA LEU A 525 10.44 16.48 5.09
C LEU A 525 11.07 15.17 4.60
N ILE A 526 12.32 14.88 4.98
CA ILE A 526 13.14 13.78 4.43
C ILE A 526 13.50 12.66 5.42
N GLY A 527 13.15 12.81 6.71
CA GLY A 527 13.60 11.96 7.81
C GLY A 527 14.85 12.54 8.50
N SER A 528 15.08 12.15 9.76
CA SER A 528 16.35 12.45 10.43
C SER A 528 17.48 11.57 9.88
N PRO A 529 18.74 12.07 9.80
CA PRO A 529 19.89 11.25 9.39
C PRO A 529 20.29 10.21 10.46
N PRO A 530 21.06 9.16 10.08
CA PRO A 530 21.52 8.12 11.01
C PRO A 530 22.20 8.70 12.27
N GLY A 531 21.80 8.20 13.44
CA GLY A 531 22.33 8.62 14.74
C GLY A 531 21.63 9.82 15.39
N TYR A 532 20.58 10.37 14.78
CA TYR A 532 19.72 11.40 15.37
C TYR A 532 18.37 10.83 15.84
N VAL A 533 17.74 11.49 16.82
CA VAL A 533 16.38 11.15 17.27
C VAL A 533 15.41 11.28 16.08
N GLY A 534 14.52 10.30 15.92
CA GLY A 534 13.62 10.21 14.77
C GLY A 534 14.26 9.64 13.50
N TYR A 535 15.41 8.95 13.55
CA TYR A 535 15.97 8.25 12.38
C TYR A 535 15.01 7.18 11.80
N GLU A 536 14.21 6.54 12.67
CA GLU A 536 13.16 5.61 12.27
C GLU A 536 11.88 6.32 11.79
N GLU A 537 11.72 7.62 12.06
CA GLU A 537 10.62 8.42 11.55
C GLU A 537 10.89 8.81 10.09
N ALA A 538 10.05 8.29 9.21
CA ALA A 538 10.19 8.55 7.79
C ALA A 538 9.66 9.95 7.40
N GLY A 539 10.33 10.58 6.43
CA GLY A 539 10.07 11.97 6.03
C GLY A 539 8.64 12.23 5.54
N GLN A 540 8.03 13.33 6.01
CA GLN A 540 6.64 13.66 5.67
C GLN A 540 6.42 13.92 4.18
N LEU A 541 7.42 14.43 3.45
CA LEU A 541 7.32 14.63 2.01
C LEU A 541 7.55 13.30 1.27
N THR A 542 8.61 12.58 1.63
CA THR A 542 9.01 11.35 0.95
C THR A 542 8.00 10.22 1.16
N GLU A 543 7.43 10.04 2.36
CA GLU A 543 6.38 9.05 2.61
C GLU A 543 5.07 9.39 1.91
N LYS A 544 4.58 10.64 2.00
CA LYS A 544 3.29 11.01 1.39
C LYS A 544 3.34 10.87 -0.14
N VAL A 545 4.46 11.23 -0.76
CA VAL A 545 4.65 11.08 -2.21
C VAL A 545 4.93 9.62 -2.60
N ARG A 546 5.62 8.81 -1.77
CA ARG A 546 5.77 7.38 -2.04
C ARG A 546 4.42 6.64 -2.00
N ARG A 547 3.55 7.00 -1.05
CA ARG A 547 2.19 6.42 -0.94
C ARG A 547 1.26 6.92 -2.04
N ASN A 548 1.28 8.23 -2.32
CA ASN A 548 0.45 8.88 -3.33
C ASN A 548 1.32 9.62 -4.38
N PRO A 549 1.93 8.91 -5.35
CA PRO A 549 2.80 9.54 -6.37
C PRO A 549 2.06 10.51 -7.29
N TYR A 550 0.75 10.31 -7.46
CA TYR A 550 -0.16 11.15 -8.23
C TYR A 550 -0.79 12.20 -7.32
N SER A 551 -0.01 13.24 -7.02
CA SER A 551 -0.40 14.26 -6.05
C SER A 551 0.03 15.67 -6.45
N LEU A 552 -0.70 16.66 -5.94
CA LEU A 552 -0.33 18.06 -6.03
C LEU A 552 0.41 18.46 -4.75
N ILE A 553 1.66 18.85 -4.86
CA ILE A 553 2.47 19.32 -3.72
C ILE A 553 2.36 20.83 -3.68
N LEU A 554 1.68 21.36 -2.65
CA LEU A 554 1.51 22.78 -2.41
C LEU A 554 2.46 23.25 -1.29
N LEU A 555 3.42 24.10 -1.64
CA LEU A 555 4.32 24.78 -0.71
C LEU A 555 3.85 26.23 -0.53
N ASP A 556 3.22 26.53 0.61
CA ASP A 556 2.64 27.85 0.85
C ASP A 556 3.68 28.81 1.46
N GLU A 557 3.74 30.05 0.95
CA GLU A 557 4.62 31.15 1.44
C GLU A 557 6.13 30.81 1.42
N VAL A 558 6.61 30.29 0.29
CA VAL A 558 7.96 29.73 0.12
C VAL A 558 9.12 30.71 0.36
N GLU A 559 8.87 32.02 0.36
CA GLU A 559 9.83 33.05 0.78
C GLU A 559 10.23 32.97 2.26
N LYS A 560 9.48 32.23 3.10
CA LYS A 560 9.78 31.99 4.52
C LYS A 560 10.67 30.77 4.74
N ALA A 561 10.76 29.85 3.78
CA ALA A 561 11.47 28.59 3.95
C ALA A 561 12.96 28.79 4.22
N HIS A 562 13.57 27.91 5.02
CA HIS A 562 15.02 27.84 5.15
C HIS A 562 15.67 27.51 3.79
N PRO A 563 16.82 28.12 3.41
CA PRO A 563 17.45 27.87 2.10
C PRO A 563 17.72 26.39 1.76
N ASP A 564 18.02 25.56 2.76
CA ASP A 564 18.22 24.12 2.57
C ASP A 564 16.95 23.42 2.03
N VAL A 565 15.74 23.92 2.32
CA VAL A 565 14.48 23.43 1.73
C VAL A 565 14.44 23.76 0.24
N LEU A 566 14.84 24.98 -0.15
CA LEU A 566 14.90 25.38 -1.56
C LEU A 566 15.91 24.54 -2.34
N HIS A 567 17.07 24.25 -1.74
CA HIS A 567 18.08 23.37 -2.33
C HIS A 567 17.59 21.92 -2.49
N MET A 568 16.83 21.40 -1.54
CA MET A 568 16.17 20.10 -1.68
C MET A 568 15.16 20.09 -2.84
N PHE A 569 14.36 21.14 -3.00
CA PHE A 569 13.41 21.24 -4.11
C PHE A 569 14.06 21.47 -5.48
N LEU A 570 15.27 22.04 -5.58
CA LEU A 570 16.04 22.07 -6.84
C LEU A 570 16.20 20.66 -7.42
N GLN A 571 16.61 19.69 -6.60
CA GLN A 571 16.79 18.29 -7.02
C GLN A 571 15.48 17.69 -7.54
N ILE A 572 14.36 17.95 -6.86
CA ILE A 572 13.03 17.47 -7.27
C ILE A 572 12.61 18.09 -8.62
N LEU A 573 12.79 19.40 -8.77
CA LEU A 573 12.43 20.15 -9.99
C LEU A 573 13.31 19.77 -11.20
N ASP A 574 14.51 19.24 -10.96
CA ASP A 574 15.44 18.86 -12.02
C ASP A 574 15.37 17.39 -12.45
N ASP A 575 15.47 16.47 -11.47
CA ASP A 575 15.60 15.03 -11.67
C ASP A 575 14.29 14.26 -11.40
N GLY A 576 13.24 14.94 -10.90
CA GLY A 576 11.96 14.33 -10.55
C GLY A 576 12.07 13.24 -9.50
N ARG A 577 13.04 13.35 -8.58
CA ARG A 577 13.29 12.40 -7.50
C ARG A 577 13.91 13.07 -6.28
N LEU A 578 13.71 12.47 -5.12
CA LEU A 578 14.43 12.82 -3.88
C LEU A 578 14.86 11.54 -3.18
N THR A 579 16.06 11.53 -2.61
CA THR A 579 16.52 10.45 -1.74
C THR A 579 16.32 10.85 -0.29
N ASP A 580 15.64 10.01 0.50
CA ASP A 580 15.36 10.26 1.90
C ASP A 580 16.57 9.95 2.80
N ALA A 581 16.47 10.26 4.09
CA ALA A 581 17.56 10.07 5.05
C ALA A 581 17.92 8.59 5.32
N GLN A 582 17.07 7.65 4.90
CA GLN A 582 17.30 6.20 4.96
C GLN A 582 17.88 5.66 3.63
N GLY A 583 18.11 6.52 2.63
CA GLY A 583 18.66 6.16 1.32
C GLY A 583 17.63 5.71 0.30
N ARG A 584 16.33 5.75 0.61
CA ARG A 584 15.24 5.34 -0.28
C ARG A 584 14.95 6.47 -1.26
N THR A 585 14.89 6.16 -2.56
CA THR A 585 14.65 7.18 -3.60
C THR A 585 13.18 7.20 -3.99
N VAL A 586 12.53 8.34 -3.81
CA VAL A 586 11.11 8.59 -4.12
C VAL A 586 11.01 9.37 -5.43
N SER A 587 10.13 8.93 -6.33
CA SER A 587 9.86 9.62 -7.60
C SER A 587 8.77 10.68 -7.45
N PHE A 588 8.99 11.82 -8.09
CA PHE A 588 8.09 12.98 -8.16
C PHE A 588 7.60 13.25 -9.59
N LYS A 589 7.93 12.37 -10.55
CA LYS A 589 7.60 12.55 -11.98
C LYS A 589 6.09 12.67 -12.24
N ASP A 590 5.29 11.97 -11.45
CA ASP A 590 3.83 11.96 -11.52
C ASP A 590 3.17 13.00 -10.57
N THR A 591 3.95 13.91 -9.99
CA THR A 591 3.45 15.01 -9.13
C THR A 591 3.27 16.32 -9.90
N LEU A 592 2.40 17.21 -9.40
CA LEU A 592 2.35 18.62 -9.77
C LEU A 592 2.90 19.45 -8.60
N ILE A 593 3.88 20.33 -8.83
CA ILE A 593 4.48 21.14 -7.75
C ILE A 593 4.04 22.60 -7.91
N ILE A 594 3.35 23.11 -6.90
CA ILE A 594 2.95 24.52 -6.81
C ILE A 594 3.58 25.13 -5.58
N MET A 595 4.33 26.20 -5.76
CA MET A 595 4.83 27.04 -4.68
C MET A 595 4.09 28.37 -4.70
N THR A 596 3.59 28.84 -3.57
CA THR A 596 3.00 30.19 -3.47
C THR A 596 4.04 31.15 -2.89
N SER A 597 3.99 32.40 -3.34
CA SER A 597 4.74 33.48 -2.71
C SER A 597 3.93 34.77 -2.67
N ASN A 598 4.09 35.54 -1.60
CA ASN A 598 3.57 36.91 -1.49
C ASN A 598 4.65 37.95 -1.90
N ALA A 599 5.90 37.53 -2.10
CA ALA A 599 6.99 38.39 -2.55
C ALA A 599 6.70 39.02 -3.93
N GLY A 600 6.87 40.34 -4.05
CA GLY A 600 6.52 41.12 -5.25
C GLY A 600 5.25 41.99 -5.11
N THR A 601 4.51 41.85 -4.01
CA THR A 601 3.30 42.66 -3.76
C THR A 601 3.56 43.98 -3.02
N GLY A 602 4.79 44.18 -2.53
CA GLY A 602 5.18 45.35 -1.75
C GLY A 602 5.25 46.63 -2.58
N LYS A 603 4.36 47.57 -2.27
CA LYS A 603 4.39 48.99 -2.70
C LYS A 603 4.89 49.24 -4.14
N VAL A 604 3.97 49.17 -5.10
CA VAL A 604 4.04 50.10 -6.23
C VAL A 604 3.72 51.50 -5.69
N GLU A 605 4.71 52.19 -5.14
CA GLU A 605 4.59 53.64 -4.93
C GLU A 605 4.44 54.27 -6.31
N ALA A 606 3.23 54.76 -6.58
CA ALA A 606 2.90 55.47 -7.80
C ALA A 606 3.70 56.77 -7.83
N ASN A 607 4.92 56.72 -8.40
CA ASN A 607 5.72 57.90 -8.69
C ASN A 607 4.97 58.75 -9.72
N VAL A 608 4.19 59.72 -9.22
CA VAL A 608 3.40 60.67 -10.02
C VAL A 608 4.34 61.69 -10.67
N GLY A 609 5.12 61.23 -11.66
CA GLY A 609 6.09 62.00 -12.40
C GLY A 609 5.75 62.02 -13.89
N PHE A 610 5.60 63.24 -14.45
CA PHE A 610 5.41 63.46 -15.89
C PHE A 610 6.67 63.03 -16.67
N GLY A 611 6.73 61.73 -17.03
CA GLY A 611 7.86 61.15 -17.76
C GLY A 611 7.83 59.62 -17.90
N ALA A 612 7.10 58.90 -17.03
CA ALA A 612 7.10 57.43 -17.00
C ALA A 612 6.40 56.73 -18.20
N ALA A 613 5.81 57.47 -19.14
CA ALA A 613 4.89 56.95 -20.16
C ALA A 613 5.54 56.22 -21.36
N ARG A 614 6.86 55.97 -21.37
CA ARG A 614 7.55 55.29 -22.50
C ARG A 614 8.58 54.20 -22.16
N GLU A 615 8.88 53.94 -20.88
CA GLU A 615 9.82 52.86 -20.48
C GLU A 615 9.37 52.03 -19.27
N GLY A 616 8.21 52.30 -18.68
CA GLY A 616 7.77 51.65 -17.43
C GLY A 616 6.42 50.95 -17.54
N ILE A 617 6.42 49.63 -17.30
CA ILE A 617 5.36 48.85 -16.62
C ILE A 617 5.93 47.45 -16.32
N THR A 618 6.68 46.83 -17.24
CA THR A 618 7.42 45.58 -17.04
C THR A 618 8.76 45.76 -16.33
N ARG A 619 8.82 46.55 -15.24
CA ARG A 619 9.91 46.44 -14.24
C ARG A 619 9.66 45.20 -13.38
N SER A 620 9.82 44.08 -14.09
CA SER A 620 9.63 42.67 -13.77
C SER A 620 9.38 42.28 -12.31
N VAL A 621 8.29 41.54 -12.11
CA VAL A 621 8.06 40.71 -10.90
C VAL A 621 9.30 39.84 -10.59
N LEU A 622 10.03 39.37 -11.61
CA LEU A 622 11.29 38.63 -11.44
C LEU A 622 12.36 39.43 -10.69
N ASN A 623 12.42 40.76 -10.86
CA ASN A 623 13.38 41.61 -10.15
C ASN A 623 13.05 41.71 -8.65
N GLN A 624 11.77 41.65 -8.27
CA GLN A 624 11.36 41.60 -6.87
C GLN A 624 11.58 40.20 -6.28
N LEU A 625 11.34 39.14 -7.06
CA LEU A 625 11.60 37.74 -6.66
C LEU A 625 13.10 37.47 -6.45
N ASN A 626 13.99 38.09 -7.22
CA ASN A 626 15.45 37.97 -7.08
C ASN A 626 15.98 38.41 -5.69
N ASN A 627 15.19 39.13 -4.89
CA ASN A 627 15.56 39.47 -3.50
C ASN A 627 15.37 38.28 -2.52
N TYR A 628 14.58 37.27 -2.91
CA TYR A 628 14.21 36.13 -2.07
C TYR A 628 14.67 34.80 -2.66
N PHE A 629 14.73 34.69 -3.98
CA PHE A 629 15.05 33.45 -4.70
C PHE A 629 16.23 33.66 -5.65
N THR A 630 17.08 32.64 -5.79
CA THR A 630 18.18 32.68 -6.75
C THR A 630 17.64 32.56 -8.19
N PRO A 631 18.33 33.16 -9.19
CA PRO A 631 17.97 32.95 -10.59
C PRO A 631 18.01 31.47 -11.00
N GLU A 632 18.86 30.65 -10.36
CA GLU A 632 18.88 29.21 -10.59
C GLU A 632 17.55 28.56 -10.20
N PHE A 633 17.01 28.88 -9.03
CA PHE A 633 15.73 28.35 -8.54
C PHE A 633 14.56 28.78 -9.44
N LEU A 634 14.50 30.07 -9.77
CA LEU A 634 13.46 30.63 -10.66
C LEU A 634 13.45 29.98 -12.05
N ASN A 635 14.62 29.60 -12.58
CA ASN A 635 14.77 28.95 -13.88
C ASN A 635 14.43 27.45 -13.89
N ARG A 636 14.11 26.82 -12.74
CA ARG A 636 13.70 25.40 -12.71
C ARG A 636 12.20 25.20 -12.94
N PHE A 637 11.38 26.22 -12.70
CA PHE A 637 9.92 26.18 -12.89
C PHE A 637 9.49 26.17 -14.36
N ASP A 638 8.39 25.49 -14.68
CA ASP A 638 7.71 25.54 -15.99
C ASP A 638 7.03 26.88 -16.26
N GLY A 639 6.68 27.62 -15.20
CA GLY A 639 6.13 28.96 -15.28
C GLY A 639 6.08 29.68 -13.93
N ILE A 640 6.41 30.97 -13.95
CA ILE A 640 6.10 31.91 -12.86
C ILE A 640 4.77 32.57 -13.20
N ILE A 641 3.79 32.41 -12.32
CA ILE A 641 2.38 32.69 -12.57
C ILE A 641 1.96 33.86 -11.69
N GLU A 642 1.73 35.02 -12.32
CA GLU A 642 1.30 36.24 -11.66
C GLU A 642 -0.23 36.26 -11.47
N PHE A 643 -0.68 36.48 -10.24
CA PHE A 643 -2.08 36.63 -9.85
C PHE A 643 -2.39 38.11 -9.60
N LYS A 644 -3.47 38.59 -10.21
CA LYS A 644 -3.89 40.00 -10.12
C LYS A 644 -4.81 40.21 -8.92
N ALA A 645 -4.90 41.47 -8.46
CA ALA A 645 -5.92 41.86 -7.50
C ALA A 645 -7.33 41.68 -8.10
N LEU A 646 -8.30 41.32 -7.26
CA LEU A 646 -9.68 41.08 -7.69
C LEU A 646 -10.42 42.41 -7.91
N SER A 647 -11.19 42.53 -9.00
CA SER A 647 -12.11 43.64 -9.23
C SER A 647 -13.40 43.46 -8.40
N LYS A 648 -14.23 44.51 -8.25
CA LYS A 648 -15.57 44.38 -7.63
C LYS A 648 -16.46 43.38 -8.38
N GLU A 649 -16.36 43.33 -9.71
CA GLU A 649 -17.03 42.33 -10.55
C GLU A 649 -16.60 40.90 -10.21
N ASN A 650 -15.29 40.63 -10.08
CA ASN A 650 -14.77 39.32 -9.67
C ASN A 650 -15.29 38.93 -8.28
N LEU A 651 -15.32 39.88 -7.34
CA LEU A 651 -15.79 39.64 -5.97
C LEU A 651 -17.30 39.31 -5.93
N LEU A 652 -18.12 39.96 -6.78
CA LEU A 652 -19.54 39.63 -6.92
C LEU A 652 -19.73 38.21 -7.46
N SER A 653 -19.00 37.81 -8.50
CA SER A 653 -19.04 36.43 -9.00
C SER A 653 -18.58 35.41 -7.95
N ILE A 654 -17.58 35.74 -7.11
CA ILE A 654 -17.15 34.88 -5.99
C ILE A 654 -18.26 34.75 -4.93
N VAL A 655 -18.94 35.85 -4.56
CA VAL A 655 -20.08 35.82 -3.63
C VAL A 655 -21.23 34.98 -4.21
N SER A 656 -21.55 35.14 -5.49
CA SER A 656 -22.58 34.34 -6.16
C SER A 656 -22.25 32.84 -6.15
N LEU A 657 -20.98 32.44 -6.31
CA LEU A 657 -20.55 31.05 -6.18
C LEU A 657 -20.69 30.54 -4.74
N MET A 658 -20.22 31.29 -3.75
CA MET A 658 -20.34 30.90 -2.33
C MET A 658 -21.82 30.76 -1.90
N LEU A 659 -22.70 31.63 -2.39
CA LEU A 659 -24.15 31.55 -2.13
C LEU A 659 -24.81 30.35 -2.85
N HIS A 660 -24.22 29.88 -3.95
CA HIS A 660 -24.62 28.63 -4.59
C HIS A 660 -24.23 27.41 -3.73
N ASP A 661 -23.02 27.38 -3.16
CA ASP A 661 -22.59 26.32 -2.22
C ASP A 661 -23.50 26.24 -0.98
N VAL A 662 -23.86 27.42 -0.42
CA VAL A 662 -24.82 27.52 0.69
C VAL A 662 -26.16 26.92 0.28
N ASN A 663 -26.70 27.29 -0.89
CA ASN A 663 -27.95 26.74 -1.39
C ASN A 663 -27.90 25.23 -1.70
N GLN A 664 -26.77 24.69 -2.17
CA GLN A 664 -26.59 23.24 -2.28
C GLN A 664 -26.68 22.56 -0.91
N THR A 665 -26.04 23.13 0.11
CA THR A 665 -26.07 22.62 1.50
C THR A 665 -27.48 22.64 2.07
N LEU A 666 -28.20 23.75 1.90
CA LEU A 666 -29.59 23.94 2.33
C LEU A 666 -30.58 23.01 1.62
N SER A 667 -30.28 22.60 0.38
CA SER A 667 -31.17 21.73 -0.41
C SER A 667 -31.47 20.38 0.26
N HIS A 668 -30.53 19.84 1.04
CA HIS A 668 -30.71 18.62 1.84
C HIS A 668 -31.84 18.75 2.87
N GLN A 669 -32.07 19.96 3.38
CA GLN A 669 -33.16 20.29 4.32
C GLN A 669 -34.41 20.83 3.60
N LYS A 670 -34.40 20.87 2.25
CA LYS A 670 -35.42 21.50 1.40
C LYS A 670 -35.58 23.00 1.67
N LEU A 671 -34.52 23.66 2.13
CA LEU A 671 -34.43 25.10 2.28
C LEU A 671 -33.79 25.71 1.04
N HIS A 672 -34.18 26.94 0.71
CA HIS A 672 -33.59 27.75 -0.35
C HIS A 672 -33.58 29.22 0.09
N ILE A 673 -32.51 29.94 -0.24
CA ILE A 673 -32.44 31.39 -0.08
C ILE A 673 -32.19 32.11 -1.41
N ASP A 674 -33.06 33.06 -1.73
CA ASP A 674 -32.83 34.08 -2.75
C ASP A 674 -32.03 35.25 -2.14
N VAL A 675 -30.94 35.64 -2.79
CA VAL A 675 -30.06 36.73 -2.35
C VAL A 675 -29.91 37.71 -3.52
N PRO A 676 -30.69 38.80 -3.54
CA PRO A 676 -30.67 39.76 -4.65
C PRO A 676 -29.34 40.54 -4.73
N GLN A 677 -29.09 41.14 -5.90
CA GLN A 677 -27.79 41.72 -6.25
C GLN A 677 -27.34 42.83 -5.29
N ASP A 678 -28.26 43.64 -4.78
CA ASP A 678 -28.00 44.69 -3.78
C ASP A 678 -27.44 44.11 -2.47
N VAL A 679 -27.99 42.99 -1.99
CA VAL A 679 -27.43 42.25 -0.85
C VAL A 679 -26.06 41.65 -1.20
N GLN A 680 -25.85 41.13 -2.41
CA GLN A 680 -24.54 40.61 -2.84
C GLN A 680 -23.47 41.72 -2.89
N GLU A 681 -23.83 42.91 -3.39
CA GLU A 681 -22.96 44.09 -3.37
C GLU A 681 -22.62 44.51 -1.93
N LYS A 682 -23.59 44.46 -1.01
CA LYS A 682 -23.35 44.72 0.42
C LYS A 682 -22.41 43.68 1.06
N LEU A 683 -22.58 42.40 0.75
CA LEU A 683 -21.70 41.32 1.23
C LEU A 683 -20.26 41.51 0.72
N VAL A 684 -20.08 41.96 -0.52
CA VAL A 684 -18.75 42.33 -1.06
C VAL A 684 -18.15 43.51 -0.30
N ASP A 685 -18.92 44.58 -0.09
CA ASP A 685 -18.42 45.78 0.58
C ASP A 685 -18.09 45.55 2.08
N LEU A 686 -18.77 44.61 2.73
CA LEU A 686 -18.48 44.17 4.11
C LEU A 686 -17.31 43.18 4.21
N GLY A 687 -17.17 42.26 3.25
CA GLY A 687 -16.22 41.15 3.31
C GLY A 687 -14.94 41.31 2.48
N TYR A 688 -14.80 42.40 1.71
CA TYR A 688 -13.56 42.72 0.99
C TYR A 688 -12.60 43.54 1.83
N SER A 689 -11.31 43.20 1.79
CA SER A 689 -10.24 44.06 2.31
C SER A 689 -9.03 44.05 1.38
N ALA A 690 -8.47 45.22 1.10
CA ALA A 690 -7.27 45.37 0.29
C ALA A 690 -6.03 44.62 0.86
N THR A 691 -6.01 44.28 2.16
CA THR A 691 -4.92 43.53 2.80
C THR A 691 -5.14 42.02 2.89
N MET A 692 -6.37 41.55 2.67
CA MET A 692 -6.74 40.13 2.82
C MET A 692 -7.44 39.53 1.58
N GLY A 693 -7.73 40.34 0.57
CA GLY A 693 -8.45 39.94 -0.64
C GLY A 693 -9.85 39.44 -0.32
N ALA A 694 -10.24 38.34 -0.96
CA ALA A 694 -11.54 37.68 -0.78
C ALA A 694 -11.65 36.80 0.47
N ARG A 695 -10.58 36.64 1.29
CA ARG A 695 -10.59 35.73 2.46
C ARG A 695 -11.76 35.96 3.44
N PRO A 696 -12.17 37.20 3.79
CA PRO A 696 -13.23 37.40 4.76
C PRO A 696 -14.64 37.09 4.23
N LEU A 697 -14.87 37.08 2.90
CA LEU A 697 -16.20 36.91 2.31
C LEU A 697 -16.97 35.69 2.83
N ARG A 698 -16.31 34.53 2.98
CA ARG A 698 -16.98 33.31 3.49
C ARG A 698 -17.49 33.50 4.93
N ARG A 699 -16.72 34.21 5.76
CA ARG A 699 -17.15 34.57 7.12
C ARG A 699 -18.27 35.60 7.09
N THR A 700 -18.20 36.61 6.22
CA THR A 700 -19.29 37.59 6.05
C THR A 700 -20.59 36.92 5.59
N ILE A 701 -20.54 35.92 4.72
CA ILE A 701 -21.70 35.12 4.31
C ILE A 701 -22.21 34.28 5.49
N GLN A 702 -21.32 33.64 6.26
CA GLN A 702 -21.72 32.90 7.45
C GLN A 702 -22.43 33.82 8.47
N ASP A 703 -21.76 34.89 8.90
CA ASP A 703 -22.19 35.85 9.92
C ASP A 703 -23.45 36.68 9.50
N GLN A 704 -23.82 36.75 8.21
CA GLN A 704 -24.95 37.57 7.71
C GLN A 704 -26.07 36.78 7.02
N ILE A 705 -25.77 35.61 6.46
CA ILE A 705 -26.71 34.79 5.70
C ILE A 705 -26.97 33.48 6.41
N GLU A 706 -25.95 32.69 6.74
CA GLU A 706 -26.16 31.37 7.37
C GLU A 706 -26.75 31.51 8.79
N ASP A 707 -26.19 32.41 9.60
CA ASP A 707 -26.71 32.68 10.95
C ASP A 707 -28.14 33.26 10.90
N GLY A 708 -28.43 34.16 9.95
CA GLY A 708 -29.76 34.73 9.75
C GLY A 708 -30.80 33.72 9.26
N ILE A 709 -30.38 32.74 8.44
CA ILE A 709 -31.22 31.59 8.06
C ILE A 709 -31.51 30.71 9.27
N ALA A 710 -30.50 30.44 10.11
CA ALA A 710 -30.65 29.61 11.30
C ALA A 710 -31.61 30.24 12.32
N GLU A 711 -31.46 31.54 12.61
CA GLU A 711 -32.34 32.30 13.50
C GLU A 711 -33.79 32.31 12.96
N TYR A 712 -33.99 32.71 11.70
CA TYR A 712 -35.32 32.76 11.08
C TYR A 712 -35.99 31.38 11.00
N TYR A 713 -35.25 30.32 10.70
CA TYR A 713 -35.79 28.96 10.61
C TYR A 713 -36.18 28.37 11.97
N LEU A 714 -35.49 28.76 13.06
CA LEU A 714 -35.87 28.35 14.42
C LEU A 714 -37.20 28.98 14.86
N GLU A 715 -37.46 30.24 14.49
CA GLU A 715 -38.73 30.92 14.76
C GLU A 715 -39.85 30.51 13.80
N HIS A 716 -39.50 30.21 12.54
CA HIS A 716 -40.46 29.93 11.46
C HIS A 716 -40.14 28.62 10.68
N PRO A 717 -40.13 27.44 11.34
CA PRO A 717 -39.71 26.16 10.73
C PRO A 717 -40.61 25.64 9.60
N GLN A 718 -41.73 26.30 9.33
CA GLN A 718 -42.63 26.00 8.21
C GLN A 718 -42.16 26.64 6.90
N VAL A 719 -41.39 27.74 6.97
CA VAL A 719 -40.95 28.52 5.80
C VAL A 719 -39.73 27.86 5.18
N ARG A 720 -39.80 27.57 3.87
CA ARG A 720 -38.73 26.92 3.11
C ARG A 720 -38.10 27.77 2.01
N GLN A 721 -38.79 28.84 1.62
CA GLN A 721 -38.33 29.82 0.65
C GLN A 721 -38.00 31.10 1.40
N LEU A 722 -36.71 31.36 1.54
CA LEU A 722 -36.17 32.50 2.27
C LEU A 722 -35.66 33.55 1.27
N LYS A 723 -35.61 34.79 1.71
CA LYS A 723 -35.05 35.90 0.96
C LYS A 723 -34.24 36.81 1.86
N ALA A 724 -33.01 37.12 1.46
CA ALA A 724 -32.22 38.17 2.08
C ALA A 724 -32.67 39.55 1.56
N GLN A 725 -32.79 40.53 2.44
CA GLN A 725 -33.17 41.91 2.11
C GLN A 725 -32.29 42.90 2.89
N LEU A 726 -32.16 44.13 2.38
CA LEU A 726 -31.48 45.23 3.07
C LEU A 726 -32.49 46.07 3.87
N GLU A 727 -32.26 46.14 5.18
CA GLU A 727 -32.96 47.02 6.11
C GLU A 727 -32.08 48.26 6.39
N ASP A 728 -32.69 49.45 6.35
CA ASP A 728 -32.02 50.76 6.55
C ASP A 728 -30.71 50.99 5.75
N SER A 729 -30.59 50.36 4.58
CA SER A 729 -29.41 50.41 3.68
C SER A 729 -28.09 49.82 4.24
N ASP A 730 -28.10 49.29 5.47
CA ASP A 730 -26.87 48.89 6.16
C ASP A 730 -26.93 47.46 6.75
N LYS A 731 -28.11 46.96 7.11
CA LYS A 731 -28.31 45.65 7.76
C LYS A 731 -28.90 44.63 6.79
N ILE A 732 -28.36 43.42 6.77
CA ILE A 732 -28.92 42.29 6.03
C ILE A 732 -29.89 41.54 6.96
N VAL A 733 -31.09 41.24 6.48
CA VAL A 733 -32.11 40.47 7.21
C VAL A 733 -32.66 39.36 6.33
N VAL A 734 -32.84 38.17 6.91
CA VAL A 734 -33.46 37.01 6.24
C VAL A 734 -34.95 36.96 6.59
N THR A 735 -35.80 36.82 5.57
CA THR A 735 -37.27 36.85 5.68
C THR A 735 -37.89 35.75 4.81
N SER A 736 -39.20 35.53 4.91
CA SER A 736 -39.91 34.70 3.94
C SER A 736 -39.89 35.34 2.54
N ALA A 737 -39.80 34.53 1.50
CA ALA A 737 -39.95 35.01 0.12
C ALA A 737 -41.40 35.40 -0.25
N GLU A 738 -42.39 35.02 0.56
CA GLU A 738 -43.82 35.22 0.28
C GLU A 738 -44.41 36.50 0.92
N SER A 739 -43.71 37.14 1.86
CA SER A 739 -44.19 38.33 2.57
C SER A 739 -43.95 39.63 1.79
N SER A 740 -44.78 39.90 0.77
CA SER A 740 -44.86 41.21 0.12
C SER A 740 -46.29 41.74 -0.10
N ALA A 741 -47.21 41.55 0.86
CA ALA A 741 -48.39 42.41 1.06
C ALA A 741 -49.18 42.08 2.35
N LEU A 742 -49.00 42.86 3.43
CA LEU A 742 -50.04 43.15 4.42
C LEU A 742 -49.78 44.56 5.00
N PRO A 743 -50.77 45.48 5.05
CA PRO A 743 -50.57 46.83 5.56
C PRO A 743 -50.56 46.95 7.10
N GLU A 744 -50.16 48.12 7.55
CA GLU A 744 -49.96 48.58 8.94
C GLU A 744 -51.07 48.24 9.94
N GLU A 745 -50.65 48.06 11.20
CA GLU A 745 -51.51 47.86 12.37
C GLU A 745 -52.41 49.07 12.64
N THR A 746 -53.61 48.81 13.19
CA THR A 746 -54.41 49.81 13.92
C THR A 746 -54.70 49.29 15.33
N PRO A 747 -54.52 50.08 16.40
CA PRO A 747 -54.55 49.56 17.75
C PRO A 747 -55.94 49.59 18.43
N SER A 748 -56.09 48.70 19.42
CA SER A 748 -57.01 48.74 20.56
C SER A 748 -58.53 48.59 20.33
N ALA A 749 -59.07 47.51 20.89
CA ALA A 749 -60.33 47.51 21.64
C ALA A 749 -60.17 46.55 22.85
N GLU A 750 -60.79 46.90 23.98
CA GLU A 750 -60.71 46.18 25.26
C GLU A 750 -61.76 45.06 25.34
N GLU A 751 -61.45 43.95 26.02
CA GLU A 751 -62.43 43.03 26.65
C GLU A 751 -61.66 42.19 27.69
N GLU A 752 -61.71 42.56 28.97
CA GLU A 752 -62.63 42.06 30.01
C GLU A 752 -62.36 40.61 30.50
N LYS A 753 -62.15 40.49 31.82
CA LYS A 753 -62.03 39.21 32.54
C LYS A 753 -63.41 38.63 32.83
N PRO A 754 -63.56 37.29 32.88
CA PRO A 754 -64.52 36.64 33.74
C PRO A 754 -63.88 36.18 35.06
N SER A 755 -64.62 36.33 36.16
CA SER A 755 -64.30 35.86 37.50
C SER A 755 -64.72 34.41 37.75
N GLU A 756 -63.99 33.71 38.62
CA GLU A 756 -64.47 32.50 39.30
C GLU A 756 -65.62 32.85 40.26
N THR A 757 -66.73 32.07 40.27
CA THR A 757 -67.07 31.08 41.34
C THR A 757 -68.53 30.58 41.28
N ASP A 758 -68.66 29.25 41.42
CA ASP A 758 -69.66 28.48 42.20
C ASP A 758 -71.14 28.21 41.80
N GLU A 759 -71.59 27.05 42.31
CA GLU A 759 -72.94 26.41 42.39
C GLU A 759 -73.52 25.82 41.08
N GLN A 760 -73.68 24.48 40.90
CA GLN A 760 -74.11 23.41 41.82
C GLN A 760 -73.55 22.02 41.46
#